data_AF-A0A669CJL3-F1
#
_entry.id   AF-A0A669CJL3-F1
#
_cell.length_a   1.000
_cell.length_b   1.000
_cell.length_c   1.000
_cell.angle_alpha   90.00
_cell.angle_beta   90.00
_cell.angle_gamma   90.00
#
_symmetry.space_group_name_H-M   'P 1'
#
loop_
_entity.id
_entity.type
_entity.pdbx_description
1 polymer ?
#
loop_
_entity_poly.entity_id
_entity_poly.type
_entity_poly.pdbx_seq_one_letter_code
_entity_poly.pdbx_strand_id
1 'polypeptide(L)'
;MKSWITAQPDEEQGDDGESHLEMTSCLLEAAKQLRSESPNGLEVYLHILQLLTTIDEGIRVFAASDGPGKSVWEFVCDVVCEDLCQPNDLPVVLHEQKSILVQALAVLQALYKCHDEWCSKSDTSLPLIGSILRVCQYQNECKDNSANKEDEKDEQLETLAEITAEFLADLFVHIQKDTVADLVKKVYLTEKTCLAAAAILLPKFKNSINKSTFTKIEENNEKKNSSEKGRATIIFSLKNEVGGLVKALKLFQENHVNLVHIESRKSKRRNSEFEIFVDCDSNHEQLNEIIQLLRKHVNVVDMEPPDNSCLREEDMYEVPWFPKKISDLDKCANRVLMYGSELDADHPGFKDNVYRKRRKYFADLAMAYKHGDPIPRIEFTQEEVKTWGVVYRELNKLYPTHACREYLKNLPLLSKYCECREDNIPQLEDVSRFLRERTGFTIRPVAGYLSPRDFLAGLAFRVFHCTQYVRHSSDPLYTPEPDTCHELLGHVPLLAEPSFAQFSQEIGLASLGASDDSVQKLATCYFFTVEFGLCKQEGKLRAYGAGLLSSISELKHALSGNARIMPFDPKITSKQECIITTFQDVYFVSDSFEEAKVKMREFAKTIKRPFTVRYNPYTQSVDVLKDTPSINSVVEELRHELDIVGDALSRLNKQLGV
;
A
#
# COMPACT_ATOMS: atom_id res chain seq x y z
N MET A 1 -23.07 -27.41 -21.27
CA MET A 1 -22.81 -26.33 -20.30
C MET A 1 -24.05 -25.56 -19.88
N LYS A 2 -24.93 -25.06 -20.77
CA LYS A 2 -26.17 -24.37 -20.33
C LYS A 2 -27.20 -25.23 -19.57
N SER A 3 -27.19 -26.55 -19.75
CA SER A 3 -28.03 -27.48 -18.97
C SER A 3 -27.52 -27.74 -17.55
N TRP A 4 -26.30 -27.33 -17.20
CA TRP A 4 -25.73 -27.47 -15.84
C TRP A 4 -26.13 -26.33 -14.90
N ILE A 5 -26.62 -25.20 -15.42
CA ILE A 5 -26.88 -23.98 -14.62
C ILE A 5 -28.35 -23.92 -14.14
N THR A 6 -29.24 -24.79 -14.62
CA THR A 6 -30.71 -24.63 -14.43
C THR A 6 -31.46 -25.83 -13.87
N ALA A 7 -30.78 -26.88 -13.38
CA ALA A 7 -31.49 -27.89 -12.60
C ALA A 7 -31.76 -27.34 -11.18
N GLN A 8 -33.02 -27.07 -10.86
CA GLN A 8 -33.45 -26.86 -9.48
C GLN A 8 -33.24 -28.17 -8.69
N PRO A 9 -32.95 -28.10 -7.39
CA PRO A 9 -32.89 -29.29 -6.55
C PRO A 9 -34.31 -29.81 -6.38
N ASP A 10 -34.67 -30.86 -7.11
CA ASP A 10 -35.83 -31.67 -6.75
C ASP A 10 -35.47 -32.43 -5.47
N GLU A 11 -36.26 -32.19 -4.43
CA GLU A 11 -36.24 -32.93 -3.17
C GLU A 11 -36.65 -34.38 -3.42
N GLU A 12 -35.75 -35.23 -3.93
CA GLU A 12 -35.75 -36.68 -3.74
C GLU A 12 -34.54 -37.34 -4.45
N GLN A 13 -33.76 -38.11 -3.67
CA GLN A 13 -32.69 -39.07 -4.05
C GLN A 13 -31.25 -38.55 -4.14
N GLY A 14 -30.40 -39.06 -3.23
CA GLY A 14 -28.98 -38.73 -3.12
C GLY A 14 -28.10 -39.56 -4.06
N ASP A 15 -27.99 -39.12 -5.32
CA ASP A 15 -27.17 -39.80 -6.35
C ASP A 15 -26.34 -38.86 -7.25
N ASP A 16 -26.48 -37.53 -7.13
CA ASP A 16 -25.77 -36.58 -8.03
C ASP A 16 -24.24 -36.61 -7.89
N GLY A 17 -23.72 -37.00 -6.71
CA GLY A 17 -22.28 -37.08 -6.44
C GLY A 17 -21.56 -38.15 -7.28
N GLU A 18 -22.19 -39.30 -7.55
CA GLU A 18 -21.58 -40.39 -8.34
C GLU A 18 -21.41 -39.97 -9.81
N SER A 19 -22.37 -39.25 -10.40
CA SER A 19 -22.34 -38.88 -11.82
C SER A 19 -21.20 -37.89 -12.18
N HIS A 20 -20.84 -36.99 -11.26
CA HIS A 20 -19.78 -35.99 -11.46
C HIS A 20 -18.37 -36.60 -11.30
N LEU A 21 -18.24 -37.60 -10.42
CA LEU A 21 -17.02 -38.40 -10.23
C LEU A 21 -16.69 -39.23 -11.48
N GLU A 22 -17.70 -39.85 -12.11
CA GLU A 22 -17.54 -40.65 -13.33
C GLU A 22 -17.07 -39.81 -14.52
N MET A 23 -17.68 -38.65 -14.76
CA MET A 23 -17.34 -37.76 -15.88
C MET A 23 -15.89 -37.27 -15.82
N THR A 24 -15.44 -36.84 -14.64
CA THR A 24 -14.08 -36.31 -14.45
C THR A 24 -13.02 -37.40 -14.64
N SER A 25 -13.34 -38.63 -14.21
CA SER A 25 -12.51 -39.81 -14.46
C SER A 25 -12.45 -40.15 -15.96
N CYS A 26 -13.56 -40.05 -16.69
CA CYS A 26 -13.57 -40.23 -18.16
C CYS A 26 -12.73 -39.17 -18.89
N LEU A 27 -12.79 -37.90 -18.45
CA LEU A 27 -11.98 -36.83 -19.03
C LEU A 27 -10.48 -37.07 -18.81
N LEU A 28 -10.09 -37.56 -17.64
CA LEU A 28 -8.71 -37.93 -17.35
C LEU A 28 -8.22 -39.09 -18.24
N GLU A 29 -9.02 -40.14 -18.41
CA GLU A 29 -8.64 -41.27 -19.27
C GLU A 29 -8.53 -40.86 -20.75
N ALA A 30 -9.42 -39.97 -21.22
CA ALA A 30 -9.31 -39.41 -22.56
C ALA A 30 -8.05 -38.54 -22.74
N ALA A 31 -7.70 -37.74 -21.72
CA ALA A 31 -6.46 -36.95 -21.73
C ALA A 31 -5.22 -37.86 -21.76
N LYS A 32 -5.21 -38.97 -20.99
CA LYS A 32 -4.12 -39.95 -20.99
C LYS A 32 -3.91 -40.61 -22.35
N GLN A 33 -5.00 -40.98 -23.05
CA GLN A 33 -4.93 -41.55 -24.38
C GLN A 33 -4.36 -40.55 -25.40
N LEU A 34 -4.78 -39.28 -25.32
CA LEU A 34 -4.34 -38.25 -26.25
C LEU A 34 -2.95 -37.70 -25.99
N ARG A 35 -2.38 -37.92 -24.79
CA ARG A 35 -1.05 -37.44 -24.39
C ARG A 35 0.03 -37.78 -25.41
N SER A 36 0.00 -38.99 -25.98
CA SER A 36 0.98 -39.46 -26.97
C SER A 36 0.51 -39.34 -28.43
N GLU A 37 -0.78 -39.10 -28.67
CA GLU A 37 -1.39 -39.15 -30.01
C GLU A 37 -1.62 -37.75 -30.63
N SER A 38 -1.97 -36.74 -29.82
CA SER A 38 -2.31 -35.40 -30.31
C SER A 38 -2.08 -34.31 -29.27
N PRO A 39 -1.02 -33.49 -29.40
CA PRO A 39 -0.77 -32.34 -28.52
C PRO A 39 -1.92 -31.33 -28.50
N ASN A 40 -2.51 -31.03 -29.66
CA ASN A 40 -3.69 -30.16 -29.75
C ASN A 40 -4.93 -30.81 -29.12
N GLY A 41 -5.04 -32.14 -29.20
CA GLY A 41 -6.07 -32.89 -28.50
C GLY A 41 -5.90 -32.77 -26.98
N LEU A 42 -4.68 -33.00 -26.47
CA LEU A 42 -4.35 -32.87 -25.05
C LEU A 42 -4.66 -31.47 -24.51
N GLU A 43 -4.36 -30.41 -25.28
CA GLU A 43 -4.68 -29.02 -24.95
C GLU A 43 -6.18 -28.83 -24.62
N VAL A 44 -7.08 -29.39 -25.43
CA VAL A 44 -8.53 -29.29 -25.21
C VAL A 44 -8.94 -29.90 -23.87
N TYR A 45 -8.40 -31.06 -23.51
CA TYR A 45 -8.74 -31.71 -22.24
C TYR A 45 -8.13 -30.99 -21.04
N LEU A 46 -6.93 -30.45 -21.15
CA LEU A 46 -6.34 -29.60 -20.12
C LEU A 46 -7.15 -28.31 -19.93
N HIS A 47 -7.67 -27.72 -21.01
CA HIS A 47 -8.57 -26.58 -20.91
C HIS A 47 -9.90 -26.93 -20.24
N ILE A 48 -10.48 -28.11 -20.53
CA ILE A 48 -11.70 -28.57 -19.82
C ILE A 48 -11.41 -28.76 -18.32
N LEU A 49 -10.29 -29.38 -17.97
CA LEU A 49 -9.87 -29.54 -16.57
C LEU A 49 -9.66 -28.18 -15.90
N GLN A 50 -9.06 -27.21 -16.59
CA GLN A 50 -8.91 -25.83 -16.12
C GLN A 50 -10.27 -25.17 -15.85
N LEU A 51 -11.27 -25.37 -16.73
CA LEU A 51 -12.62 -24.84 -16.51
C LEU A 51 -13.29 -25.49 -15.29
N LEU A 52 -13.06 -26.78 -15.06
CA LEU A 52 -13.56 -27.46 -13.86
C LEU A 52 -12.89 -26.96 -12.58
N THR A 53 -11.60 -26.62 -12.62
CA THR A 53 -10.90 -26.05 -11.45
C THR A 53 -11.24 -24.58 -11.15
N THR A 54 -11.98 -23.89 -12.03
CA THR A 54 -12.43 -22.50 -11.79
C THR A 54 -13.83 -22.40 -11.18
N ILE A 55 -14.56 -23.51 -11.04
CA ILE A 55 -15.89 -23.55 -10.41
C ILE A 55 -15.83 -24.29 -9.07
N ASP A 56 -16.57 -23.78 -8.08
CA ASP A 56 -16.55 -24.31 -6.71
C ASP A 56 -16.90 -25.80 -6.63
N GLU A 57 -17.89 -26.23 -7.41
CA GLU A 57 -18.33 -27.63 -7.42
C GLU A 57 -17.27 -28.56 -8.02
N GLY A 58 -16.56 -28.10 -9.07
CA GLY A 58 -15.48 -28.87 -9.67
C GLY A 58 -14.28 -29.01 -8.74
N ILE A 59 -13.90 -27.94 -8.02
CA ILE A 59 -12.84 -28.03 -6.98
C ILE A 59 -13.24 -28.97 -5.84
N ARG A 60 -14.51 -28.98 -5.41
CA ARG A 60 -14.99 -29.95 -4.40
C ARG A 60 -14.86 -31.40 -4.87
N VAL A 61 -15.17 -31.67 -6.14
CA VAL A 61 -14.99 -33.01 -6.73
C VAL A 61 -13.52 -33.42 -6.73
N PHE A 62 -12.60 -32.50 -7.04
CA PHE A 62 -11.16 -32.80 -6.98
C PHE A 62 -10.61 -32.94 -5.55
N ALA A 63 -11.17 -32.21 -4.58
CA ALA A 63 -10.74 -32.25 -3.18
C ALA A 63 -11.33 -33.43 -2.39
N ALA A 64 -12.33 -34.13 -2.93
CA ALA A 64 -12.92 -35.31 -2.28
C ALA A 64 -11.87 -36.42 -2.06
N SER A 65 -11.95 -37.12 -0.93
CA SER A 65 -10.97 -38.16 -0.54
C SER A 65 -10.91 -39.36 -1.49
N ASP A 66 -12.00 -39.63 -2.20
CA ASP A 66 -12.18 -40.63 -3.25
C ASP A 66 -12.30 -40.00 -4.65
N GLY A 67 -12.06 -38.68 -4.74
CA GLY A 67 -12.08 -37.89 -5.96
C GLY A 67 -10.88 -38.11 -6.88
N PRO A 68 -10.97 -37.71 -8.16
CA PRO A 68 -9.91 -37.90 -9.14
C PRO A 68 -8.76 -36.88 -8.99
N GLY A 69 -8.81 -35.96 -8.01
CA GLY A 69 -7.85 -34.84 -7.89
C GLY A 69 -6.39 -35.29 -7.84
N LYS A 70 -6.09 -36.36 -7.10
CA LYS A 70 -4.74 -36.94 -7.05
C LYS A 70 -4.27 -37.45 -8.41
N SER A 71 -5.11 -38.23 -9.09
CA SER A 71 -4.77 -38.80 -10.40
C SER A 71 -4.66 -37.74 -11.50
N VAL A 72 -5.45 -36.67 -11.41
CA VAL A 72 -5.34 -35.51 -12.32
C VAL A 72 -4.04 -34.76 -12.05
N TRP A 73 -3.69 -34.50 -10.78
CA TRP A 73 -2.42 -33.87 -10.44
C TRP A 73 -1.21 -34.66 -10.94
N GLU A 74 -1.17 -35.97 -10.67
CA GLU A 74 -0.07 -36.84 -11.11
C GLU A 74 0.06 -36.79 -12.65
N PHE A 75 -1.06 -36.91 -13.35
CA PHE A 75 -1.08 -36.82 -14.82
C PHE A 75 -0.57 -35.47 -15.35
N VAL A 76 -1.07 -34.35 -14.83
CA VAL A 76 -0.66 -33.02 -15.32
C VAL A 76 0.79 -32.71 -14.91
N CYS A 77 1.24 -33.20 -13.75
CA CYS A 77 2.65 -33.15 -13.37
C CYS A 77 3.53 -33.86 -14.39
N ASP A 78 3.16 -35.07 -14.79
CA ASP A 78 3.93 -35.82 -15.79
C ASP A 78 3.98 -35.08 -17.13
N VAL A 79 2.85 -34.52 -17.59
CA VAL A 79 2.83 -33.70 -18.82
C VAL A 79 3.81 -32.52 -18.73
N VAL A 80 3.79 -31.77 -17.63
CA VAL A 80 4.69 -30.61 -17.43
C VAL A 80 6.15 -31.02 -17.24
N CYS A 81 6.41 -32.17 -16.64
CA CYS A 81 7.77 -32.62 -16.34
C CYS A 81 8.43 -33.33 -17.52
N GLU A 82 7.68 -34.13 -18.27
CA GLU A 82 8.20 -35.06 -19.28
C GLU A 82 7.97 -34.58 -20.72
N ASP A 83 6.92 -33.78 -20.98
CA ASP A 83 6.52 -33.46 -22.35
C ASP A 83 6.75 -31.98 -22.71
N LEU A 84 6.68 -31.07 -21.73
CA LEU A 84 6.71 -29.62 -21.97
C LEU A 84 8.02 -28.97 -21.52
N CYS A 85 8.54 -28.05 -22.34
CA CYS A 85 9.75 -27.25 -22.10
C CYS A 85 10.89 -28.05 -21.47
N GLN A 86 11.41 -29.03 -22.19
CA GLN A 86 12.46 -29.92 -21.71
C GLN A 86 13.80 -29.19 -21.53
N PRO A 87 14.73 -29.69 -20.69
CA PRO A 87 16.01 -29.01 -20.40
C PRO A 87 16.89 -28.70 -21.62
N ASN A 88 16.72 -29.44 -22.72
CA ASN A 88 17.48 -29.27 -23.95
C ASN A 88 16.75 -28.42 -25.01
N ASP A 89 15.53 -27.97 -24.73
CA ASP A 89 14.75 -27.14 -25.64
C ASP A 89 15.32 -25.73 -25.72
N LEU A 90 15.13 -25.07 -26.85
CA LEU A 90 15.46 -23.66 -27.01
C LEU A 90 14.35 -22.79 -26.38
N PRO A 91 14.65 -21.58 -25.85
CA PRO A 91 13.63 -20.70 -25.26
C PRO A 91 12.43 -20.41 -26.18
N VAL A 92 12.63 -20.43 -27.51
CA VAL A 92 11.56 -20.25 -28.49
C VAL A 92 10.46 -21.31 -28.40
N VAL A 93 10.75 -22.52 -27.91
CA VAL A 93 9.78 -23.60 -27.71
C VAL A 93 8.68 -23.19 -26.73
N LEU A 94 8.98 -22.27 -25.80
CA LEU A 94 7.99 -21.68 -24.92
C LEU A 94 6.86 -20.99 -25.69
N HIS A 95 7.16 -20.33 -26.82
CA HIS A 95 6.14 -19.65 -27.64
C HIS A 95 5.20 -20.65 -28.33
N GLU A 96 5.71 -21.82 -28.71
CA GLU A 96 4.91 -22.89 -29.34
C GLU A 96 4.04 -23.61 -28.31
N GLN A 97 4.52 -23.75 -27.07
CA GLN A 97 3.86 -24.50 -26.00
C GLN A 97 3.12 -23.62 -24.98
N LYS A 98 3.09 -22.29 -25.15
CA LYS A 98 2.48 -21.36 -24.19
C LYS A 98 1.02 -21.69 -23.86
N SER A 99 0.22 -22.08 -24.85
CA SER A 99 -1.22 -22.34 -24.67
C SER A 99 -1.47 -23.54 -23.75
N ILE A 100 -0.77 -24.65 -24.02
CA ILE A 100 -0.86 -25.86 -23.20
C ILE A 100 -0.24 -25.67 -21.81
N LEU A 101 0.84 -24.90 -21.70
CA LEU A 101 1.45 -24.55 -20.42
C LEU A 101 0.55 -23.69 -19.54
N VAL A 102 -0.20 -22.74 -20.11
CA VAL A 102 -1.17 -21.91 -19.37
C VAL A 102 -2.22 -22.80 -18.73
N GLN A 103 -2.78 -23.74 -19.49
CA GLN A 103 -3.83 -24.64 -19.00
C GLN A 103 -3.28 -25.61 -17.94
N ALA A 104 -2.13 -26.24 -18.21
CA ALA A 104 -1.52 -27.19 -17.30
C ALA A 104 -1.11 -26.55 -15.96
N LEU A 105 -0.44 -25.39 -16.00
CA LEU A 105 -0.02 -24.71 -14.77
C LEU A 105 -1.22 -24.14 -14.00
N ALA A 106 -2.28 -23.69 -14.67
CA ALA A 106 -3.52 -23.25 -14.00
C ALA A 106 -4.20 -24.41 -13.25
N VAL A 107 -4.28 -25.61 -13.87
CA VAL A 107 -4.83 -26.81 -13.23
C VAL A 107 -3.98 -27.19 -12.01
N LEU A 108 -2.66 -27.26 -12.17
CA LEU A 108 -1.76 -27.59 -11.06
C LEU A 108 -1.89 -26.57 -9.93
N GLN A 109 -1.82 -25.28 -10.23
CA GLN A 109 -1.94 -24.23 -9.22
C GLN A 109 -3.26 -24.31 -8.44
N ALA A 110 -4.38 -24.54 -9.14
CA ALA A 110 -5.68 -24.67 -8.49
C ALA A 110 -5.75 -25.93 -7.59
N LEU A 111 -5.27 -27.07 -8.08
CA LEU A 111 -5.19 -28.31 -7.31
C LEU A 111 -4.19 -28.23 -6.15
N TYR A 112 -3.15 -27.41 -6.26
CA TYR A 112 -2.17 -27.19 -5.19
C TYR A 112 -2.83 -26.56 -3.95
N LYS A 113 -3.86 -25.72 -4.14
CA LYS A 113 -4.58 -25.07 -3.03
C LYS A 113 -5.32 -26.10 -2.16
N CYS A 114 -5.84 -27.19 -2.74
CA CYS A 114 -6.49 -28.30 -2.03
C CYS A 114 -5.61 -29.56 -1.90
N HIS A 115 -4.29 -29.44 -2.10
CA HIS A 115 -3.37 -30.58 -2.12
C HIS A 115 -3.32 -31.34 -0.79
N ASP A 116 -3.46 -30.62 0.33
CA ASP A 116 -3.38 -31.16 1.70
C ASP A 116 -4.43 -32.24 2.01
N GLU A 117 -5.50 -32.35 1.20
CA GLU A 117 -6.56 -33.35 1.35
C GLU A 117 -6.11 -34.77 0.92
N TRP A 118 -5.08 -34.90 0.09
CA TRP A 118 -4.63 -36.19 -0.44
C TRP A 118 -3.10 -36.37 -0.54
N CYS A 119 -2.31 -35.30 -0.39
CA CYS A 119 -0.84 -35.36 -0.31
C CYS A 119 -0.27 -34.17 0.49
N SER A 120 0.86 -34.35 1.18
CA SER A 120 1.52 -33.24 1.86
C SER A 120 2.11 -32.25 0.86
N LYS A 121 1.89 -30.94 1.03
CA LYS A 121 2.54 -29.89 0.22
C LYS A 121 4.07 -29.93 0.27
N SER A 122 4.67 -30.53 1.32
CA SER A 122 6.11 -30.79 1.42
C SER A 122 6.65 -31.78 0.39
N ASP A 123 5.77 -32.61 -0.17
CA ASP A 123 6.14 -33.74 -1.04
C ASP A 123 6.03 -33.36 -2.53
N THR A 124 5.97 -32.05 -2.82
CA THR A 124 5.91 -31.55 -4.19
C THR A 124 7.10 -32.05 -5.00
N SER A 125 6.83 -32.60 -6.18
CA SER A 125 7.82 -33.20 -7.07
C SER A 125 8.96 -32.22 -7.42
N LEU A 126 10.21 -32.64 -7.15
CA LEU A 126 11.44 -31.93 -7.53
C LEU A 126 11.50 -31.59 -9.05
N PRO A 127 11.21 -32.54 -9.96
CA PRO A 127 11.05 -32.26 -11.39
C PRO A 127 10.07 -31.13 -11.71
N LEU A 128 8.93 -31.06 -11.01
CA LEU A 128 7.92 -30.04 -11.26
C LEU A 128 8.43 -28.64 -10.92
N ILE A 129 9.06 -28.48 -9.75
CA ILE A 129 9.69 -27.21 -9.36
C ILE A 129 10.76 -26.81 -10.38
N GLY A 130 11.54 -27.80 -10.86
CA GLY A 130 12.53 -27.58 -11.91
C GLY A 130 11.93 -27.11 -13.24
N SER A 131 10.80 -27.68 -13.67
CA SER A 131 10.09 -27.24 -14.89
C SER A 131 9.53 -25.82 -14.74
N ILE A 132 8.97 -25.46 -13.59
CA ILE A 132 8.45 -24.10 -13.33
C ILE A 132 9.57 -23.05 -13.35
N LEU A 133 10.71 -23.35 -12.72
CA LEU A 133 11.90 -22.48 -12.75
C LEU A 133 12.45 -22.31 -14.17
N ARG A 134 12.38 -23.35 -15.00
CA ARG A 134 12.78 -23.29 -16.41
C ARG A 134 11.83 -22.44 -17.25
N VAL A 135 10.53 -22.54 -17.03
CA VAL A 135 9.53 -21.65 -17.66
C VAL A 135 9.84 -20.19 -17.33
N CYS A 136 10.16 -19.88 -16.07
CA CYS A 136 10.59 -18.53 -15.66
C CYS A 136 11.83 -18.06 -16.45
N GLN A 137 12.84 -18.93 -16.57
CA GLN A 137 14.05 -18.63 -17.32
C GLN A 137 13.76 -18.35 -18.81
N TYR A 138 12.98 -19.21 -19.48
CA TYR A 138 12.67 -19.04 -20.90
C TYR A 138 11.82 -17.79 -21.14
N GLN A 139 10.91 -17.44 -20.23
CA GLN A 139 10.17 -16.17 -20.31
C GLN A 139 11.10 -14.96 -20.28
N ASN A 140 12.13 -14.98 -19.43
CA ASN A 140 13.11 -13.89 -19.35
C ASN A 140 13.99 -13.82 -20.61
N GLU A 141 14.47 -14.96 -21.10
CA GLU A 141 15.30 -15.04 -22.30
C GLU A 141 14.54 -14.68 -23.60
N CYS A 142 13.22 -14.94 -23.67
CA CYS A 142 12.39 -14.48 -24.78
C CYS A 142 12.17 -12.95 -24.74
N LYS A 143 12.04 -12.34 -23.56
CA LYS A 143 11.92 -10.89 -23.40
C LYS A 143 13.18 -10.16 -23.88
N ASP A 144 14.37 -10.64 -23.50
CA ASP A 144 15.65 -10.04 -23.90
C ASP A 144 15.88 -10.11 -25.42
N ASN A 145 15.41 -11.17 -26.09
CA ASN A 145 15.50 -11.31 -27.55
C ASN A 145 14.45 -10.49 -28.32
N SER A 146 13.31 -10.16 -27.69
CA SER A 146 12.22 -9.36 -28.29
C SER A 146 12.41 -7.85 -28.24
N ALA A 147 13.38 -7.34 -27.46
CA ALA A 147 13.63 -5.91 -27.27
C ALA A 147 14.01 -5.12 -28.55
N ASN A 148 14.14 -5.78 -29.71
CA ASN A 148 14.47 -5.19 -31.00
C ASN A 148 13.30 -5.14 -32.01
N LYS A 149 12.07 -5.52 -31.65
CA LYS A 149 10.91 -5.40 -32.54
C LYS A 149 9.67 -4.91 -31.79
N GLU A 150 8.97 -3.94 -32.39
CA GLU A 150 7.62 -3.50 -31.99
C GLU A 150 6.63 -4.66 -32.22
N ASP A 151 6.55 -5.61 -31.29
CA ASP A 151 5.60 -6.72 -31.40
C ASP A 151 4.45 -6.56 -30.38
N GLU A 152 3.23 -6.88 -30.85
CA GLU A 152 1.98 -6.92 -30.09
C GLU A 152 2.15 -7.64 -28.74
N LYS A 153 1.49 -7.14 -27.69
CA LYS A 153 1.45 -7.82 -26.39
C LYS A 153 0.86 -9.23 -26.57
N ASP A 154 1.68 -10.25 -26.38
CA ASP A 154 1.26 -11.64 -26.41
C ASP A 154 0.54 -12.00 -25.09
N GLU A 155 -0.78 -11.80 -25.06
CA GLU A 155 -1.64 -11.98 -23.88
C GLU A 155 -1.48 -13.36 -23.22
N GLN A 156 -1.20 -14.41 -24.01
CA GLN A 156 -0.97 -15.76 -23.49
C GLN A 156 0.35 -15.88 -22.71
N LEU A 157 1.41 -15.19 -23.13
CA LEU A 157 2.68 -15.17 -22.40
C LEU A 157 2.59 -14.35 -21.11
N GLU A 158 1.82 -13.26 -21.14
CA GLU A 158 1.54 -12.48 -19.92
C GLU A 158 0.76 -13.35 -18.92
N THR A 159 -0.30 -14.00 -19.37
CA THR A 159 -1.08 -14.95 -18.55
C THR A 159 -0.21 -16.08 -17.99
N LEU A 160 0.67 -16.66 -18.81
CA LEU A 160 1.60 -17.71 -18.37
C LEU A 160 2.56 -17.20 -17.29
N ALA A 161 3.08 -15.97 -17.43
CA ALA A 161 3.96 -15.38 -16.43
C ALA A 161 3.25 -15.14 -15.09
N GLU A 162 1.97 -14.75 -15.13
CA GLU A 162 1.15 -14.55 -13.93
C GLU A 162 0.89 -15.85 -13.16
N ILE A 163 0.41 -16.87 -13.85
CA ILE A 163 0.15 -18.20 -13.26
C ILE A 163 1.44 -18.79 -12.70
N THR A 164 2.55 -18.70 -13.46
CA THR A 164 3.86 -19.19 -13.02
C THR A 164 4.34 -18.45 -11.77
N ALA A 165 4.14 -17.13 -11.70
CA ALA A 165 4.52 -16.33 -10.54
C ALA A 165 3.73 -16.69 -9.28
N GLU A 166 2.40 -16.79 -9.40
CA GLU A 166 1.53 -17.12 -8.27
C GLU A 166 1.79 -18.55 -7.79
N PHE A 167 1.95 -19.50 -8.71
CA PHE A 167 2.27 -20.88 -8.34
C PHE A 167 3.64 -20.99 -7.67
N LEU A 168 4.67 -20.30 -8.19
CA LEU A 168 5.99 -20.30 -7.57
C LEU A 168 5.98 -19.65 -6.19
N ALA A 169 5.16 -18.61 -5.98
CA ALA A 169 4.98 -17.97 -4.69
C ALA A 169 4.37 -18.95 -3.65
N ASP A 170 3.36 -19.73 -4.05
CA ASP A 170 2.73 -20.73 -3.18
C ASP A 170 3.71 -21.86 -2.83
N LEU A 171 4.50 -22.32 -3.81
CA LEU A 171 5.54 -23.33 -3.62
C LEU A 171 6.65 -22.86 -2.67
N PHE A 172 7.11 -21.61 -2.80
CA PHE A 172 8.19 -21.06 -1.97
C PHE A 172 7.84 -20.93 -0.50
N VAL A 173 6.57 -20.81 -0.15
CA VAL A 173 6.13 -20.78 1.26
C VAL A 173 6.31 -22.15 1.93
N HIS A 174 6.26 -23.24 1.17
CA HIS A 174 6.22 -24.61 1.69
C HIS A 174 7.48 -25.44 1.37
N ILE A 175 8.42 -24.88 0.60
CA ILE A 175 9.65 -25.57 0.22
C ILE A 175 10.60 -25.71 1.42
N GLN A 176 11.13 -26.91 1.63
CA GLN A 176 12.06 -27.19 2.72
C GLN A 176 13.51 -26.94 2.31
N LYS A 177 14.38 -26.76 3.30
CA LYS A 177 15.82 -26.56 3.10
C LYS A 177 16.47 -27.71 2.32
N ASP A 178 16.07 -28.94 2.61
CA ASP A 178 16.58 -30.14 1.94
C ASP A 178 16.15 -30.21 0.47
N THR A 179 14.90 -29.83 0.17
CA THR A 179 14.39 -29.73 -1.22
C THR A 179 15.21 -28.75 -2.04
N VAL A 180 15.65 -27.63 -1.46
CA VAL A 180 16.50 -26.67 -2.19
C VAL A 180 17.91 -27.14 -2.38
N ALA A 181 18.49 -27.84 -1.40
CA ALA A 181 19.77 -28.51 -1.60
C ALA A 181 19.68 -29.50 -2.78
N ASP A 182 18.59 -30.26 -2.89
CA ASP A 182 18.35 -31.19 -3.98
C ASP A 182 18.12 -30.50 -5.34
N LEU A 183 17.42 -29.35 -5.37
CA LEU A 183 17.25 -28.55 -6.58
C LEU A 183 18.58 -28.02 -7.11
N VAL A 184 19.48 -27.56 -6.23
CA VAL A 184 20.83 -27.13 -6.59
C VAL A 184 21.64 -28.33 -7.11
N LYS A 185 21.61 -29.46 -6.39
CA LYS A 185 22.35 -30.68 -6.75
C LYS A 185 21.93 -31.26 -8.11
N LYS A 186 20.63 -31.19 -8.44
CA LYS A 186 20.08 -31.63 -9.73
C LYS A 186 20.14 -30.55 -10.83
N VAL A 187 20.75 -29.39 -10.54
CA VAL A 187 20.92 -28.26 -11.49
C VAL A 187 19.58 -27.67 -11.97
N TYR A 188 18.51 -27.85 -11.19
CA TYR A 188 17.23 -27.17 -11.42
C TYR A 188 17.25 -25.72 -10.90
N LEU A 189 18.02 -25.47 -9.84
CA LEU A 189 18.22 -24.13 -9.27
C LEU A 189 19.65 -23.64 -9.55
N THR A 190 19.77 -22.79 -10.56
CA THR A 190 21.00 -22.08 -10.98
C THR A 190 20.88 -20.57 -10.75
N GLU A 191 21.97 -19.83 -10.88
CA GLU A 191 21.95 -18.36 -10.82
C GLU A 191 20.93 -17.76 -11.81
N LYS A 192 20.87 -18.29 -13.04
CA LYS A 192 19.94 -17.83 -14.08
C LYS A 192 18.48 -18.06 -13.70
N THR A 193 18.13 -19.27 -13.26
CA THR A 193 16.76 -19.59 -12.85
C THR A 193 16.36 -18.84 -11.58
N CYS A 194 17.30 -18.60 -10.65
CA CYS A 194 17.07 -17.76 -9.46
C CYS A 194 16.77 -16.31 -9.82
N LEU A 195 17.57 -15.71 -10.70
CA LEU A 195 17.36 -14.33 -11.16
C LEU A 195 16.04 -14.20 -11.92
N ALA A 196 15.72 -15.16 -12.80
CA ALA A 196 14.46 -15.17 -13.54
C ALA A 196 13.25 -15.32 -12.62
N ALA A 197 13.29 -16.24 -11.66
CA ALA A 197 12.27 -16.41 -10.64
C ALA A 197 12.08 -15.13 -9.80
N ALA A 198 13.18 -14.51 -9.35
CA ALA A 198 13.14 -13.27 -8.59
C ALA A 198 12.56 -12.11 -9.41
N ALA A 199 12.91 -11.99 -10.70
CA ALA A 199 12.41 -10.96 -11.60
C ALA A 199 10.89 -11.03 -11.80
N ILE A 200 10.33 -12.24 -11.85
CA ILE A 200 8.88 -12.46 -12.00
C ILE A 200 8.15 -12.30 -10.66
N LEU A 201 8.74 -12.72 -9.54
CA LEU A 201 8.12 -12.68 -8.21
C LEU A 201 8.19 -11.31 -7.52
N LEU A 202 9.31 -10.60 -7.57
CA LEU A 202 9.50 -9.35 -6.80
C LEU A 202 8.47 -8.25 -7.09
N PRO A 203 8.03 -8.02 -8.34
CA PRO A 203 7.03 -7.01 -8.63
C PRO A 203 5.65 -7.32 -8.02
N LYS A 204 5.30 -8.61 -7.82
CA LYS A 204 3.94 -9.06 -7.48
C LYS A 204 3.82 -9.71 -6.09
N PHE A 205 4.87 -10.38 -5.59
CA PHE A 205 4.84 -11.28 -4.42
C PHE A 205 6.00 -11.08 -3.43
N LYS A 206 6.48 -9.84 -3.26
CA LYS A 206 7.59 -9.48 -2.35
C LYS A 206 7.45 -10.07 -0.93
N ASN A 207 6.23 -10.18 -0.42
CA ASN A 207 5.95 -10.73 0.92
C ASN A 207 6.15 -12.25 1.03
N SER A 208 5.95 -13.02 -0.05
CA SER A 208 6.14 -14.48 -0.04
C SER A 208 7.63 -14.86 -0.07
N ILE A 209 8.46 -14.09 -0.81
CA ILE A 209 9.93 -14.27 -0.85
C ILE A 209 10.55 -14.02 0.53
N ASN A 210 10.08 -13.00 1.25
CA ASN A 210 10.62 -12.65 2.57
C ASN A 210 10.31 -13.71 3.65
N LYS A 211 9.30 -14.57 3.44
CA LYS A 211 8.96 -15.67 4.36
C LYS A 211 9.86 -16.90 4.22
N SER A 212 10.50 -17.13 3.07
CA SER A 212 11.37 -18.30 2.84
C SER A 212 12.85 -17.96 3.09
N THR A 213 13.23 -17.69 4.34
CA THR A 213 14.64 -17.45 4.67
C THR A 213 15.43 -18.76 4.58
N PHE A 214 16.14 -18.99 3.47
CA PHE A 214 17.10 -20.09 3.33
C PHE A 214 18.25 -19.88 4.31
N THR A 215 18.22 -20.63 5.40
CA THR A 215 19.31 -20.69 6.37
C THR A 215 20.52 -21.35 5.72
N LYS A 216 21.63 -20.61 5.71
CA LYS A 216 22.97 -21.00 5.23
C LYS A 216 23.30 -22.48 5.54
N ILE A 217 23.76 -23.21 4.52
CA ILE A 217 24.51 -24.45 4.68
C ILE A 217 25.98 -24.08 4.58
N GLU A 218 26.73 -24.38 5.64
CA GLU A 218 28.17 -24.28 5.69
C GLU A 218 28.79 -25.42 4.86
N GLU A 219 29.61 -25.08 3.88
CA GLU A 219 30.74 -25.93 3.48
C GLU A 219 32.01 -25.08 3.49
N ASN A 220 33.00 -25.61 4.21
CA ASN A 220 34.29 -25.00 4.46
C ASN A 220 35.20 -25.02 3.22
N ASN A 221 36.00 -23.95 3.14
CA ASN A 221 37.28 -23.81 2.43
C ASN A 221 37.25 -23.61 0.90
N GLU A 222 37.27 -22.35 0.47
CA GLU A 222 38.54 -21.68 0.12
C GLU A 222 38.37 -20.16 0.11
N LYS A 223 39.35 -19.46 0.71
CA LYS A 223 39.35 -18.01 0.94
C LYS A 223 39.28 -17.21 -0.36
N LYS A 224 38.33 -16.28 -0.46
CA LYS A 224 38.53 -14.96 -1.05
C LYS A 224 37.67 -13.91 -0.35
N ASN A 225 38.35 -12.98 0.34
CA ASN A 225 37.75 -11.82 0.97
C ASN A 225 36.98 -10.96 -0.05
N SER A 226 35.68 -10.81 0.13
CA SER A 226 34.96 -9.59 -0.24
C SER A 226 34.30 -9.02 1.01
N SER A 227 35.07 -8.23 1.76
CA SER A 227 34.54 -7.27 2.72
C SER A 227 33.43 -6.47 2.04
N GLU A 228 32.19 -6.56 2.52
CA GLU A 228 31.16 -5.58 2.16
C GLU A 228 31.73 -4.19 2.45
N LYS A 229 31.84 -3.37 1.41
CA LYS A 229 32.24 -1.98 1.54
C LYS A 229 30.98 -1.19 1.83
N GLY A 230 30.80 -0.79 3.08
CA GLY A 230 29.75 0.13 3.48
C GLY A 230 30.16 1.57 3.15
N ARG A 231 29.19 2.43 2.83
CA ARG A 231 29.41 3.88 2.80
C ARG A 231 29.32 4.40 4.23
N ALA A 232 30.34 5.13 4.66
CA ALA A 232 30.40 5.77 5.96
C ALA A 232 30.70 7.26 5.80
N THR A 233 30.06 8.10 6.62
CA THR A 233 30.30 9.54 6.67
C THR A 233 31.05 9.87 7.96
N ILE A 234 32.25 10.43 7.82
CA ILE A 234 33.07 10.91 8.93
C ILE A 234 33.02 12.44 8.95
N ILE A 235 32.67 13.01 10.10
CA ILE A 235 32.66 14.46 10.30
C ILE A 235 33.75 14.83 11.30
N PHE A 236 34.68 15.71 10.90
CA PHE A 236 35.71 16.20 11.82
C PHE A 236 35.98 17.70 11.69
N SER A 237 36.39 18.32 12.81
CA SER A 237 36.69 19.76 12.89
C SER A 237 38.19 20.05 12.83
N LEU A 238 38.61 20.89 11.88
CA LEU A 238 40.00 21.33 11.70
C LEU A 238 40.17 22.81 12.03
N LYS A 239 41.27 23.17 12.67
CA LYS A 239 41.72 24.56 12.79
C LYS A 239 42.12 25.09 11.41
N ASN A 240 41.87 26.38 11.17
CA ASN A 240 42.29 27.04 9.94
C ASN A 240 43.81 27.24 9.90
N GLU A 241 44.56 26.19 9.55
CA GLU A 241 46.01 26.18 9.38
C GLU A 241 46.41 25.70 7.99
N VAL A 242 47.48 26.29 7.43
CA VAL A 242 48.00 25.92 6.11
C VAL A 242 48.45 24.46 6.14
N GLY A 243 47.81 23.63 5.29
CA GLY A 243 48.11 22.21 5.18
C GLY A 243 47.38 21.29 6.17
N GLY A 244 46.51 21.82 7.05
CA GLY A 244 45.76 21.00 8.02
C GLY A 244 44.84 19.97 7.37
N LEU A 245 44.09 20.36 6.34
CA LEU A 245 43.23 19.45 5.57
C LEU A 245 44.03 18.38 4.84
N VAL A 246 45.18 18.75 4.26
CA VAL A 246 46.06 17.82 3.54
C VAL A 246 46.62 16.75 4.48
N LYS A 247 46.99 17.13 5.72
CA LYS A 247 47.42 16.17 6.74
C LYS A 247 46.31 15.19 7.11
N ALA A 248 45.08 15.68 7.25
CA ALA A 248 43.93 14.84 7.59
C ALA A 248 43.58 13.84 6.46
N LEU A 249 43.57 14.29 5.20
CA LEU A 249 43.25 13.43 4.05
C LEU A 249 44.35 12.41 3.75
N LYS A 250 45.62 12.71 4.06
CA LYS A 250 46.72 11.73 3.96
C LYS A 250 46.48 10.48 4.80
N LEU A 251 45.83 10.62 5.96
CA LEU A 251 45.51 9.46 6.81
C LEU A 251 44.55 8.49 6.11
N PHE A 252 43.59 8.98 5.33
CA PHE A 252 42.70 8.12 4.54
C PHE A 252 43.46 7.42 3.40
N GLN A 253 44.38 8.13 2.76
CA GLN A 253 45.22 7.57 1.70
C GLN A 253 46.17 6.47 2.23
N GLU A 254 46.83 6.72 3.36
CA GLU A 254 47.77 5.78 4.00
C GLU A 254 47.07 4.50 4.51
N ASN A 255 45.79 4.60 4.88
CA ASN A 255 44.97 3.48 5.34
C ASN A 255 44.09 2.86 4.24
N HIS A 256 44.36 3.18 2.97
CA HIS A 256 43.66 2.63 1.80
C HIS A 256 42.12 2.81 1.81
N VAL A 257 41.65 3.94 2.33
CA VAL A 257 40.22 4.28 2.34
C VAL A 257 39.88 5.21 1.18
N ASN A 258 38.91 4.76 0.38
CA ASN A 258 38.43 5.50 -0.78
C ASN A 258 37.47 6.60 -0.36
N LEU A 259 37.80 7.84 -0.72
CA LEU A 259 36.94 9.00 -0.49
C LEU A 259 35.98 9.17 -1.66
N VAL A 260 34.68 9.19 -1.37
CA VAL A 260 33.59 9.36 -2.34
C VAL A 260 33.21 10.83 -2.44
N HIS A 261 33.11 11.52 -1.32
CA HIS A 261 32.75 12.93 -1.26
C HIS A 261 33.46 13.64 -0.12
N ILE A 262 33.84 14.91 -0.33
CA ILE A 262 34.44 15.76 0.69
C ILE A 262 33.79 17.14 0.62
N GLU A 263 33.22 17.61 1.72
CA GLU A 263 32.66 18.96 1.84
C GLU A 263 33.29 19.69 3.03
N SER A 264 33.68 20.95 2.84
CA SER A 264 34.16 21.81 3.93
C SER A 264 33.19 22.95 4.22
N ARG A 265 32.76 23.10 5.47
CA ARG A 265 31.89 24.20 5.93
C ARG A 265 32.54 24.95 7.07
N LYS A 266 32.28 26.26 7.18
CA LYS A 266 32.73 27.05 8.34
C LYS A 266 31.97 26.56 9.58
N SER A 267 32.69 26.22 10.66
CA SER A 267 32.03 25.69 11.86
C SER A 267 31.10 26.73 12.47
N LYS A 268 29.90 26.28 12.88
CA LYS A 268 28.95 27.10 13.65
C LYS A 268 29.31 27.16 15.14
N ARG A 269 30.17 26.24 15.62
CA ARG A 269 30.56 26.13 17.03
C ARG A 269 31.76 27.02 17.36
N ARG A 270 32.72 27.17 16.44
CA ARG A 270 33.94 27.98 16.62
C ARG A 270 34.32 28.73 15.35
N ASN A 271 34.45 30.06 15.45
CA ASN A 271 34.73 30.94 14.30
C ASN A 271 36.08 30.70 13.60
N SER A 272 37.02 29.97 14.24
CA SER A 272 38.38 29.69 13.73
C SER A 272 38.56 28.25 13.22
N GLU A 273 37.48 27.48 13.06
CA GLU A 273 37.51 26.07 12.64
C GLU A 273 36.58 25.81 11.44
N PHE A 274 36.91 24.78 10.67
CA PHE A 274 36.09 24.24 9.58
C PHE A 274 35.65 22.83 9.93
N GLU A 275 34.39 22.53 9.66
CA GLU A 275 33.81 21.17 9.70
C GLU A 275 33.98 20.53 8.33
N ILE A 276 34.64 19.38 8.30
CA ILE A 276 34.87 18.60 7.09
C ILE A 276 33.98 17.36 7.15
N PHE A 277 33.18 17.17 6.11
CA PHE A 277 32.34 16.00 5.89
C PHE A 277 33.04 15.13 4.87
N VAL A 278 33.27 13.87 5.21
CA VAL A 278 33.98 12.92 4.34
C VAL A 278 33.13 11.66 4.21
N ASP A 279 32.58 11.43 3.02
CA ASP A 279 31.95 10.16 2.68
C ASP A 279 33.03 9.23 2.11
N CYS A 280 33.12 8.02 2.66
CA CYS A 280 34.10 7.03 2.25
C CYS A 280 33.53 5.63 2.17
N ASP A 281 34.06 4.84 1.23
CA ASP A 281 33.76 3.41 1.15
C ASP A 281 34.75 2.66 2.04
N SER A 282 34.28 2.07 3.13
CA SER A 282 35.13 1.39 4.13
C SER A 282 34.38 0.31 4.89
N ASN A 283 35.12 -0.60 5.49
CA ASN A 283 34.57 -1.51 6.50
C ASN A 283 34.73 -0.94 7.90
N HIS A 284 33.97 -1.49 8.85
CA HIS A 284 33.94 -1.02 10.24
C HIS A 284 35.32 -1.04 10.95
N GLU A 285 36.20 -1.98 10.60
CA GLU A 285 37.55 -2.08 11.20
C GLU A 285 38.47 -0.96 10.72
N GLN A 286 38.54 -0.73 9.40
CA GLN A 286 39.34 0.35 8.80
C GLN A 286 38.85 1.74 9.25
N LEU A 287 37.53 1.90 9.36
CA LEU A 287 36.91 3.15 9.80
C LEU A 287 37.31 3.48 11.25
N ASN A 288 37.30 2.49 12.14
CA ASN A 288 37.69 2.66 13.53
C ASN A 288 39.18 3.04 13.68
N GLU A 289 40.06 2.45 12.86
CA GLU A 289 41.48 2.77 12.86
C GLU A 289 41.73 4.23 12.41
N ILE A 290 41.08 4.67 11.33
CA ILE A 290 41.19 6.05 10.84
C ILE A 290 40.66 7.05 11.86
N ILE A 291 39.55 6.75 12.55
CA ILE A 291 39.00 7.61 13.59
C ILE A 291 40.00 7.79 14.74
N GLN A 292 40.67 6.72 15.17
CA GLN A 292 41.70 6.83 16.21
C GLN A 292 42.88 7.70 15.79
N LEU A 293 43.29 7.62 14.52
CA LEU A 293 44.37 8.45 13.97
C LEU A 293 43.95 9.92 13.80
N LEU A 294 42.72 10.17 13.35
CA LEU A 294 42.15 11.52 13.21
C LEU A 294 42.00 12.20 14.56
N ARG A 295 41.53 11.50 15.60
CA ARG A 295 41.39 12.04 16.98
C ARG A 295 42.70 12.60 17.54
N LYS A 296 43.87 12.16 17.05
CA LYS A 296 45.18 12.71 17.45
C LYS A 296 45.48 14.07 16.82
N HIS A 297 44.78 14.44 15.75
CA HIS A 297 45.07 15.61 14.91
C HIS A 297 43.89 16.60 14.80
N VAL A 298 42.68 16.22 15.23
CA VAL A 298 41.45 17.02 15.07
C VAL A 298 40.71 17.20 16.40
N ASN A 299 39.95 18.29 16.54
CA ASN A 299 39.36 18.68 17.83
C ASN A 299 38.04 17.96 18.16
N VAL A 300 37.28 17.56 17.14
CA VAL A 300 35.98 16.89 17.26
C VAL A 300 35.88 15.87 16.14
N VAL A 301 35.55 14.63 16.45
CA VAL A 301 35.18 13.60 15.47
C VAL A 301 33.80 13.08 15.88
N ASP A 302 32.81 13.28 15.02
CA ASP A 302 31.46 12.72 15.18
C ASP A 302 31.26 11.65 14.10
N MET A 303 30.58 10.57 14.46
CA MET A 303 30.32 9.42 13.58
C MET A 303 28.81 9.21 13.50
N GLU A 304 28.27 9.16 12.29
CA GLU A 304 27.09 8.35 12.04
C GLU A 304 27.59 6.93 11.76
N PRO A 305 27.37 5.95 12.66
CA PRO A 305 27.79 4.58 12.39
C PRO A 305 26.98 4.01 11.22
N PRO A 306 27.57 3.12 10.39
CA PRO A 306 26.76 2.16 9.66
C PRO A 306 26.01 1.32 10.70
N ASP A 307 24.69 1.37 10.63
CA ASP A 307 23.67 0.67 11.42
C ASP A 307 24.13 -0.26 12.56
N ASN A 308 23.59 0.04 13.75
CA ASN A 308 23.47 -0.79 14.96
C ASN A 308 24.73 -1.39 15.63
N SER A 309 24.91 -1.06 16.92
CA SER A 309 24.86 -2.10 17.98
C SER A 309 25.06 -1.50 19.37
N CYS A 310 24.00 -1.52 20.18
CA CYS A 310 24.05 -1.87 21.62
C CYS A 310 22.65 -1.90 22.24
N LEU A 311 21.78 -2.80 21.76
CA LEU A 311 20.70 -3.42 22.53
C LEU A 311 20.46 -4.82 21.91
N ARG A 312 20.16 -5.83 22.72
CA ARG A 312 19.99 -7.23 22.28
C ARG A 312 18.95 -7.31 21.14
N GLU A 313 19.38 -7.72 19.95
CA GLU A 313 18.65 -7.71 18.68
C GLU A 313 17.85 -8.99 18.45
N GLU A 314 16.69 -9.13 19.06
CA GLU A 314 15.67 -10.11 18.60
C GLU A 314 14.37 -9.47 18.11
N ASP A 315 14.28 -8.12 18.00
CA ASP A 315 13.06 -7.43 17.54
C ASP A 315 13.31 -5.96 17.08
N MET A 316 14.30 -5.68 16.24
CA MET A 316 14.38 -4.35 15.60
C MET A 316 13.45 -4.29 14.38
N TYR A 317 12.21 -3.87 14.62
CA TYR A 317 11.30 -3.39 13.59
C TYR A 317 12.02 -2.29 12.81
N GLU A 318 12.37 -2.55 11.55
CA GLU A 318 12.73 -1.49 10.61
C GLU A 318 11.51 -0.56 10.53
N VAL A 319 11.62 0.61 11.16
CA VAL A 319 10.48 1.53 11.28
C VAL A 319 10.24 2.17 9.92
N PRO A 320 9.04 2.02 9.33
CA PRO A 320 8.73 2.65 8.06
C PRO A 320 8.92 4.17 8.14
N TRP A 321 9.52 4.75 7.10
CA TRP A 321 9.70 6.20 7.01
C TRP A 321 8.35 6.94 7.13
N PHE A 322 8.38 8.10 7.78
CA PHE A 322 7.24 9.02 7.86
C PHE A 322 7.73 10.48 7.87
N PRO A 323 6.89 11.43 7.38
CA PRO A 323 7.23 12.85 7.39
C PRO A 323 7.36 13.39 8.83
N LYS A 324 8.39 14.19 9.10
CA LYS A 324 8.62 14.80 10.42
C LYS A 324 8.23 16.27 10.45
N LYS A 325 8.22 16.94 9.30
CA LYS A 325 7.74 18.32 9.13
C LYS A 325 6.62 18.34 8.10
N ILE A 326 5.71 19.31 8.21
CA ILE A 326 4.62 19.50 7.25
C ILE A 326 5.12 19.63 5.80
N SER A 327 6.28 20.25 5.58
CA SER A 327 6.90 20.37 4.25
C SER A 327 7.40 19.04 3.69
N ASP A 328 7.65 18.02 4.53
CA ASP A 328 8.06 16.69 4.05
C ASP A 328 6.95 15.99 3.26
N LEU A 329 5.69 16.45 3.36
CA LEU A 329 4.58 15.94 2.55
C LEU A 329 4.82 16.13 1.04
N ASP A 330 5.69 17.08 0.64
CA ASP A 330 6.13 17.24 -0.76
C ASP A 330 6.82 15.99 -1.32
N LYS A 331 7.35 15.11 -0.47
CA LYS A 331 8.06 13.87 -0.87
C LYS A 331 7.10 12.73 -1.19
N CYS A 332 5.90 12.74 -0.62
CA CYS A 332 4.93 11.65 -0.76
C CYS A 332 3.69 12.03 -1.57
N ALA A 333 3.34 13.32 -1.67
CA ALA A 333 2.14 13.78 -2.39
C ALA A 333 2.13 13.48 -3.90
N ASN A 334 3.27 13.11 -4.49
CA ASN A 334 3.39 12.78 -5.91
C ASN A 334 3.31 11.26 -6.19
N ARG A 335 3.09 10.42 -5.16
CA ARG A 335 2.97 8.96 -5.28
C ARG A 335 1.52 8.55 -5.50
N VAL A 336 0.98 8.92 -6.67
CA VAL A 336 -0.40 8.60 -7.05
C VAL A 336 -0.49 7.15 -7.55
N LEU A 337 -1.43 6.39 -7.00
CA LEU A 337 -1.70 5.00 -7.34
C LEU A 337 -2.73 4.87 -8.47
N MET A 338 -3.83 5.65 -8.39
CA MET A 338 -4.98 5.53 -9.30
C MET A 338 -5.62 6.90 -9.54
N TYR A 339 -6.46 7.00 -10.58
CA TYR A 339 -7.26 8.18 -10.90
C TYR A 339 -6.43 9.47 -11.05
N GLY A 340 -5.19 9.34 -11.53
CA GLY A 340 -4.29 10.45 -11.83
C GLY A 340 -4.59 11.09 -13.18
N SER A 341 -3.59 11.13 -14.06
CA SER A 341 -3.75 11.60 -15.44
C SER A 341 -4.36 10.56 -16.39
N GLU A 342 -4.26 9.29 -16.02
CA GLU A 342 -4.81 8.16 -16.78
C GLU A 342 -6.10 7.69 -16.13
N LEU A 343 -7.06 7.29 -16.96
CA LEU A 343 -8.39 6.85 -16.56
C LEU A 343 -8.57 5.40 -16.95
N ASP A 344 -9.28 4.64 -16.13
CA ASP A 344 -9.64 3.26 -16.42
C ASP A 344 -10.62 3.17 -17.60
N ALA A 345 -10.66 2.01 -18.27
CA ALA A 345 -11.41 1.82 -19.51
C ALA A 345 -12.94 1.95 -19.34
N ASP A 346 -13.43 1.68 -18.14
CA ASP A 346 -14.83 1.78 -17.72
C ASP A 346 -15.21 3.19 -17.24
N HIS A 347 -14.24 4.09 -17.05
CA HIS A 347 -14.50 5.47 -16.66
C HIS A 347 -15.28 6.22 -17.76
N PRO A 348 -16.36 6.97 -17.44
CA PRO A 348 -17.21 7.63 -18.44
C PRO A 348 -16.45 8.59 -19.37
N GLY A 349 -15.41 9.23 -18.83
CA GLY A 349 -14.49 10.10 -19.57
C GLY A 349 -13.36 9.41 -20.34
N PHE A 350 -13.26 8.07 -20.36
CA PHE A 350 -12.14 7.35 -21.00
C PHE A 350 -12.01 7.65 -22.50
N LYS A 351 -13.14 7.76 -23.20
CA LYS A 351 -13.19 8.07 -24.63
C LYS A 351 -13.26 9.58 -24.93
N ASP A 352 -13.37 10.42 -23.89
CA ASP A 352 -13.43 11.87 -24.04
C ASP A 352 -12.02 12.48 -23.98
N ASN A 353 -11.50 12.84 -25.14
CA ASN A 353 -10.18 13.46 -25.27
C ASN A 353 -10.10 14.85 -24.63
N VAL A 354 -11.20 15.60 -24.55
CA VAL A 354 -11.24 16.91 -23.89
C VAL A 354 -11.17 16.72 -22.38
N TYR A 355 -11.96 15.81 -21.84
CA TYR A 355 -11.94 15.48 -20.41
C TYR A 355 -10.58 14.92 -19.97
N ARG A 356 -9.96 14.03 -20.76
CA ARG A 356 -8.61 13.50 -20.47
C ARG A 356 -7.54 14.60 -20.44
N LYS A 357 -7.55 15.52 -21.40
CA LYS A 357 -6.65 16.69 -21.40
C LYS A 357 -6.89 17.58 -20.17
N ARG A 358 -8.17 17.76 -19.80
CA ARG A 358 -8.56 18.54 -18.61
C ARG A 358 -8.09 17.88 -17.31
N ARG A 359 -8.19 16.54 -17.19
CA ARG A 359 -7.64 15.77 -16.06
C ARG A 359 -6.12 15.87 -15.97
N LYS A 360 -5.42 15.75 -17.09
CA LYS A 360 -3.97 15.97 -17.13
C LYS A 360 -3.58 17.36 -16.64
N TYR A 361 -4.31 18.41 -17.03
CA TYR A 361 -4.09 19.77 -16.53
C TYR A 361 -4.18 19.85 -14.99
N PHE A 362 -5.21 19.24 -14.38
CA PHE A 362 -5.32 19.20 -12.92
C PHE A 362 -4.19 18.40 -12.26
N ALA A 363 -3.81 17.26 -12.83
CA ALA A 363 -2.73 16.44 -12.33
C ALA A 363 -1.39 17.21 -12.38
N ASP A 364 -1.08 17.87 -13.50
CA ASP A 364 0.15 18.63 -13.66
C ASP A 364 0.23 19.80 -12.64
N LEU A 365 -0.90 20.47 -12.34
CA LEU A 365 -0.97 21.50 -11.29
C LEU A 365 -0.68 20.94 -9.89
N ALA A 366 -1.31 19.81 -9.53
CA ALA A 366 -1.11 19.19 -8.23
C ALA A 366 0.34 18.69 -8.04
N MET A 367 0.95 18.13 -9.10
CA MET A 367 2.34 17.64 -9.07
C MET A 367 3.37 18.78 -8.96
N ALA A 368 3.03 19.97 -9.47
CA ALA A 368 3.85 21.18 -9.38
C ALA A 368 3.75 21.87 -8.01
N TYR A 369 2.67 21.64 -7.25
CA TYR A 369 2.46 22.28 -5.95
C TYR A 369 3.52 21.90 -4.91
N LYS A 370 4.02 22.90 -4.18
CA LYS A 370 4.90 22.72 -3.02
C LYS A 370 4.33 23.37 -1.77
N HIS A 371 4.67 22.80 -0.61
CA HIS A 371 4.22 23.35 0.66
C HIS A 371 4.74 24.80 0.83
N GLY A 372 3.81 25.71 1.12
CA GLY A 372 4.08 27.14 1.27
C GLY A 372 3.59 27.97 0.08
N ASP A 373 3.39 27.34 -1.08
CA ASP A 373 2.80 28.02 -2.24
C ASP A 373 1.29 28.19 -2.05
N PRO A 374 0.69 29.26 -2.62
CA PRO A 374 -0.76 29.36 -2.74
C PRO A 374 -1.29 28.25 -3.66
N ILE A 375 -2.44 27.69 -3.33
CA ILE A 375 -3.04 26.63 -4.16
C ILE A 375 -3.48 27.25 -5.51
N PRO A 376 -3.12 26.66 -6.66
CA PRO A 376 -3.50 27.18 -7.97
C PRO A 376 -5.02 27.33 -8.11
N ARG A 377 -5.45 28.52 -8.52
CA ARG A 377 -6.86 28.81 -8.82
C ARG A 377 -7.21 28.28 -10.21
N ILE A 378 -8.43 27.75 -10.32
CA ILE A 378 -8.94 27.11 -11.53
C ILE A 378 -10.04 27.99 -12.12
N GLU A 379 -9.92 28.31 -13.40
CA GLU A 379 -11.03 28.77 -14.21
C GLU A 379 -11.84 27.55 -14.66
N PHE A 380 -12.91 27.26 -13.92
CA PHE A 380 -13.82 26.16 -14.24
C PHE A 380 -14.68 26.50 -15.46
N THR A 381 -14.91 25.51 -16.32
CA THR A 381 -15.76 25.68 -17.49
C THR A 381 -17.23 25.77 -17.08
N GLN A 382 -18.07 26.31 -17.98
CA GLN A 382 -19.52 26.36 -17.74
C GLN A 382 -20.13 24.97 -17.55
N GLU A 383 -19.59 23.95 -18.22
CA GLU A 383 -20.03 22.57 -18.08
C GLU A 383 -19.66 22.00 -16.69
N GLU A 384 -18.44 22.24 -16.22
CA GLU A 384 -17.98 21.84 -14.89
C GLU A 384 -18.85 22.48 -13.79
N VAL A 385 -19.11 23.79 -13.90
CA VAL A 385 -19.99 24.53 -12.97
C VAL A 385 -21.42 24.00 -13.01
N LYS A 386 -21.94 23.66 -14.20
CA LYS A 386 -23.28 23.08 -14.33
C LYS A 386 -23.38 21.70 -13.68
N THR A 387 -22.37 20.84 -13.87
CA THR A 387 -22.29 19.51 -13.23
C THR A 387 -22.29 19.65 -11.70
N TRP A 388 -21.43 20.54 -11.17
CA TRP A 388 -21.42 20.90 -9.75
C TRP A 388 -22.80 21.35 -9.26
N GLY A 389 -23.45 22.27 -9.98
CA GLY A 389 -24.76 22.81 -9.59
C GLY A 389 -25.86 21.74 -9.52
N VAL A 390 -25.82 20.72 -10.36
CA VAL A 390 -26.74 19.56 -10.28
C VAL A 390 -26.51 18.80 -8.97
N VAL A 391 -25.26 18.43 -8.67
CA VAL A 391 -24.90 17.69 -7.45
C VAL A 391 -25.24 18.49 -6.19
N TYR A 392 -24.83 19.75 -6.16
CA TYR A 392 -25.08 20.69 -5.07
C TYR A 392 -26.58 20.77 -4.75
N ARG A 393 -27.42 20.97 -5.77
CA ARG A 393 -28.86 21.13 -5.62
C ARG A 393 -29.53 19.88 -5.07
N GLU A 394 -29.21 18.70 -5.60
CA GLU A 394 -29.84 17.46 -5.17
C GLU A 394 -29.44 17.06 -3.75
N LEU A 395 -28.16 17.21 -3.39
CA LEU A 395 -27.70 16.92 -2.03
C LEU A 395 -28.27 17.89 -0.99
N ASN A 396 -28.37 19.18 -1.30
CA ASN A 396 -28.96 20.17 -0.39
C ASN A 396 -30.44 19.91 -0.06
N LYS A 397 -31.18 19.20 -0.92
CA LYS A 397 -32.54 18.74 -0.58
C LYS A 397 -32.55 17.67 0.51
N LEU A 398 -31.49 16.85 0.58
CA LEU A 398 -31.40 15.71 1.49
C LEU A 398 -30.78 16.07 2.84
N TYR A 399 -29.80 16.97 2.86
CA TYR A 399 -29.03 17.29 4.08
C TYR A 399 -29.89 17.58 5.32
N PRO A 400 -30.97 18.40 5.27
CA PRO A 400 -31.74 18.74 6.47
C PRO A 400 -32.29 17.51 7.22
N THR A 401 -32.53 16.41 6.52
CA THR A 401 -33.10 15.19 7.07
C THR A 401 -32.07 14.08 7.28
N HIS A 402 -30.97 14.08 6.52
CA HIS A 402 -30.00 12.98 6.48
C HIS A 402 -28.67 13.32 7.17
N ALA A 403 -28.17 14.55 7.08
CA ALA A 403 -26.84 14.92 7.58
C ALA A 403 -26.84 15.22 9.09
N CYS A 404 -25.70 14.97 9.74
CA CYS A 404 -25.51 15.30 11.16
C CYS A 404 -25.55 16.81 11.43
N ARG A 405 -25.86 17.18 12.67
CA ARG A 405 -26.00 18.58 13.10
C ARG A 405 -24.73 19.42 12.86
N GLU A 406 -23.55 18.84 13.08
CA GLU A 406 -22.26 19.50 12.91
C GLU A 406 -22.01 19.86 11.45
N TYR A 407 -22.38 18.95 10.53
CA TYR A 407 -22.37 19.22 9.10
C TYR A 407 -23.29 20.38 8.74
N LEU A 408 -24.55 20.33 9.19
CA LEU A 408 -25.55 21.38 8.91
C LEU A 408 -25.18 22.75 9.50
N LYS A 409 -24.45 22.77 10.61
CA LYS A 409 -23.90 23.99 11.22
C LYS A 409 -22.79 24.62 10.36
N ASN A 410 -21.93 23.82 9.75
CA ASN A 410 -20.75 24.30 9.03
C ASN A 410 -20.99 24.54 7.54
N LEU A 411 -21.91 23.82 6.89
CA LEU A 411 -22.20 23.98 5.46
C LEU A 411 -22.54 25.44 5.05
N PRO A 412 -23.42 26.19 5.75
CA PRO A 412 -23.73 27.58 5.39
C PRO A 412 -22.53 28.53 5.46
N LEU A 413 -21.52 28.16 6.25
CA LEU A 413 -20.31 28.97 6.40
C LEU A 413 -19.42 28.85 5.16
N LEU A 414 -19.46 27.72 4.45
CA LEU A 414 -18.77 27.59 3.16
C LEU A 414 -19.39 28.50 2.11
N SER A 415 -20.71 28.66 2.10
CA SER A 415 -21.37 29.64 1.22
C SER A 415 -20.97 31.08 1.55
N LYS A 416 -20.80 31.38 2.84
CA LYS A 416 -20.45 32.72 3.33
C LYS A 416 -18.98 33.11 3.09
N TYR A 417 -18.05 32.19 3.30
CA TYR A 417 -16.62 32.50 3.33
C TYR A 417 -15.83 31.92 2.15
N CYS A 418 -16.36 30.89 1.49
CA CYS A 418 -15.68 30.18 0.39
C CYS A 418 -16.46 30.24 -0.92
N GLU A 419 -17.53 31.05 -0.98
CA GLU A 419 -18.39 31.19 -2.15
C GLU A 419 -18.99 29.87 -2.67
N CYS A 420 -19.23 28.91 -1.77
CA CYS A 420 -19.86 27.63 -2.10
C CYS A 420 -21.34 27.83 -2.42
N ARG A 421 -21.68 27.88 -3.71
CA ARG A 421 -23.02 28.11 -4.24
C ARG A 421 -23.32 27.14 -5.37
N GLU A 422 -24.58 27.02 -5.74
CA GLU A 422 -24.99 26.18 -6.86
C GLU A 422 -24.32 26.59 -8.18
N ASP A 423 -24.06 27.89 -8.36
CA ASP A 423 -23.50 28.49 -9.58
C ASP A 423 -21.99 28.74 -9.51
N ASN A 424 -21.30 28.26 -8.46
CA ASN A 424 -19.89 28.52 -8.25
C ASN A 424 -19.19 27.41 -7.47
N ILE A 425 -18.13 26.85 -8.05
CA ILE A 425 -17.25 25.86 -7.40
C ILE A 425 -16.23 26.60 -6.53
N PRO A 426 -16.14 26.31 -5.22
CA PRO A 426 -15.13 26.89 -4.34
C PRO A 426 -13.70 26.62 -4.81
N GLN A 427 -12.82 27.61 -4.63
CA GLN A 427 -11.39 27.45 -4.87
C GLN A 427 -10.72 26.87 -3.63
N LEU A 428 -9.86 25.86 -3.82
CA LEU A 428 -9.19 25.18 -2.70
C LEU A 428 -8.38 26.12 -1.81
N GLU A 429 -7.79 27.19 -2.35
CA GLU A 429 -7.07 28.19 -1.56
C GLU A 429 -7.99 28.88 -0.53
N ASP A 430 -9.20 29.24 -0.93
CA ASP A 430 -10.17 29.91 -0.04
C ASP A 430 -10.66 28.94 1.04
N VAL A 431 -10.92 27.70 0.65
CA VAL A 431 -11.32 26.63 1.57
C VAL A 431 -10.19 26.29 2.56
N SER A 432 -8.94 26.24 2.09
CA SER A 432 -7.75 26.00 2.93
C SER A 432 -7.59 27.09 3.98
N ARG A 433 -7.73 28.37 3.59
CA ARG A 433 -7.70 29.50 4.52
C ARG A 433 -8.82 29.43 5.56
N PHE A 434 -10.04 29.13 5.13
CA PHE A 434 -11.19 28.95 6.01
C PHE A 434 -10.97 27.82 7.03
N LEU A 435 -10.54 26.63 6.59
CA LEU A 435 -10.26 25.50 7.48
C LEU A 435 -9.14 25.82 8.47
N ARG A 436 -8.12 26.56 8.05
CA ARG A 436 -6.99 26.93 8.89
C ARG A 436 -7.43 27.79 10.07
N GLU A 437 -8.30 28.77 9.82
CA GLU A 437 -8.87 29.63 10.87
C GLU A 437 -9.81 28.89 11.81
N ARG A 438 -10.42 27.79 11.36
CA ARG A 438 -11.43 27.04 12.11
C ARG A 438 -10.86 25.94 12.99
N THR A 439 -9.99 25.12 12.42
CA THR A 439 -9.47 23.92 13.07
C THR A 439 -7.98 23.73 12.82
N GLY A 440 -7.32 24.65 12.13
CA GLY A 440 -5.92 24.50 11.71
C GLY A 440 -5.72 23.50 10.58
N PHE A 441 -6.80 22.93 10.02
CA PHE A 441 -6.70 22.11 8.81
C PHE A 441 -6.35 22.96 7.59
N THR A 442 -5.58 22.40 6.68
CA THR A 442 -5.27 23.00 5.39
C THR A 442 -5.49 21.98 4.29
N ILE A 443 -5.67 22.48 3.08
CA ILE A 443 -5.82 21.64 1.89
C ILE A 443 -4.50 21.61 1.14
N ARG A 444 -4.19 20.44 0.57
CA ARG A 444 -3.14 20.24 -0.42
C ARG A 444 -3.76 19.66 -1.70
N PRO A 445 -3.55 20.26 -2.88
CA PRO A 445 -4.01 19.66 -4.12
C PRO A 445 -3.31 18.33 -4.37
N VAL A 446 -4.07 17.33 -4.80
CA VAL A 446 -3.54 16.00 -5.17
C VAL A 446 -4.05 15.59 -6.54
N ALA A 447 -3.19 14.92 -7.31
CA ALA A 447 -3.51 14.53 -8.68
C ALA A 447 -4.48 13.34 -8.75
N GLY A 448 -4.52 12.50 -7.71
CA GLY A 448 -5.37 11.30 -7.65
C GLY A 448 -5.21 10.57 -6.32
N TYR A 449 -5.52 9.28 -6.31
CA TYR A 449 -5.53 8.45 -5.10
C TYR A 449 -4.11 8.18 -4.60
N LEU A 450 -3.78 8.54 -3.36
CA LEU A 450 -2.48 8.26 -2.74
C LEU A 450 -2.48 6.89 -2.06
N SER A 451 -1.28 6.38 -1.74
CA SER A 451 -1.19 5.24 -0.82
C SER A 451 -1.85 5.56 0.52
N PRO A 452 -2.51 4.60 1.20
CA PRO A 452 -3.10 4.86 2.51
C PRO A 452 -2.10 5.43 3.52
N ARG A 453 -0.84 4.99 3.45
CA ARG A 453 0.25 5.52 4.28
C ARG A 453 0.47 7.01 4.06
N ASP A 454 0.59 7.43 2.81
CA ASP A 454 0.91 8.82 2.45
C ASP A 454 -0.28 9.75 2.72
N PHE A 455 -1.50 9.29 2.41
CA PHE A 455 -2.72 10.05 2.69
C PHE A 455 -2.93 10.25 4.19
N LEU A 456 -2.90 9.17 4.97
CA LEU A 456 -3.09 9.23 6.43
C LEU A 456 -1.97 10.03 7.11
N ALA A 457 -0.73 9.96 6.62
CA ALA A 457 0.35 10.78 7.15
C ALA A 457 0.05 12.29 7.03
N GLY A 458 -0.61 12.74 5.95
CA GLY A 458 -1.07 14.11 5.80
C GLY A 458 -2.01 14.56 6.92
N LEU A 459 -2.94 13.69 7.33
CA LEU A 459 -3.91 13.99 8.39
C LEU A 459 -3.22 14.28 9.74
N ALA A 460 -2.06 13.67 10.01
CA ALA A 460 -1.28 13.94 11.22
C ALA A 460 -0.89 15.43 11.35
N PHE A 461 -0.65 16.09 10.20
CA PHE A 461 -0.31 17.50 10.08
C PHE A 461 -1.54 18.40 9.88
N ARG A 462 -2.75 17.85 10.01
CA ARG A 462 -4.00 18.51 9.61
C ARG A 462 -3.96 18.98 8.15
N VAL A 463 -3.34 18.19 7.28
CA VAL A 463 -3.33 18.42 5.83
C VAL A 463 -4.25 17.39 5.17
N PHE A 464 -5.29 17.89 4.51
CA PHE A 464 -6.18 17.06 3.73
C PHE A 464 -5.79 17.15 2.24
N HIS A 465 -5.49 16.01 1.63
CA HIS A 465 -5.19 15.92 0.20
C HIS A 465 -6.52 15.93 -0.55
N CYS A 466 -6.70 16.89 -1.46
CA CYS A 466 -7.97 17.16 -2.11
C CYS A 466 -7.78 17.26 -3.63
N THR A 467 -8.62 16.56 -4.39
CA THR A 467 -8.61 16.70 -5.85
C THR A 467 -9.24 18.03 -6.30
N GLN A 468 -8.89 18.49 -7.51
CA GLN A 468 -9.45 19.72 -8.11
C GLN A 468 -10.33 19.46 -9.33
N TYR A 469 -10.34 18.24 -9.87
CA TYR A 469 -11.13 17.91 -11.04
C TYR A 469 -12.60 17.69 -10.67
N VAL A 470 -13.49 17.93 -11.64
CA VAL A 470 -14.94 17.68 -11.51
C VAL A 470 -15.25 16.38 -12.25
N ARG A 471 -16.16 15.56 -11.70
CA ARG A 471 -16.67 14.35 -12.36
C ARG A 471 -17.21 14.64 -13.77
N HIS A 472 -17.24 13.60 -14.60
CA HIS A 472 -17.72 13.70 -15.98
C HIS A 472 -19.21 14.07 -16.05
N SER A 473 -19.60 14.95 -16.97
CA SER A 473 -20.95 15.52 -17.05
C SER A 473 -22.04 14.52 -17.47
N SER A 474 -21.67 13.38 -18.08
CA SER A 474 -22.61 12.35 -18.51
C SER A 474 -23.30 11.63 -17.34
N ASP A 475 -22.67 11.58 -16.17
CA ASP A 475 -23.23 10.98 -14.96
C ASP A 475 -22.92 11.86 -13.74
N PRO A 476 -23.67 12.95 -13.53
CA PRO A 476 -23.37 13.88 -12.45
C PRO A 476 -23.67 13.28 -11.06
N LEU A 477 -24.56 12.29 -10.97
CA LEU A 477 -25.05 11.81 -9.67
C LEU A 477 -24.21 10.66 -9.09
N TYR A 478 -23.27 10.12 -9.86
CA TYR A 478 -22.40 9.03 -9.46
C TYR A 478 -20.96 9.25 -9.96
N THR A 479 -19.99 8.89 -9.13
CA THR A 479 -18.59 8.77 -9.55
C THR A 479 -17.88 7.79 -8.62
N PRO A 480 -17.02 6.89 -9.15
CA PRO A 480 -16.16 6.05 -8.33
C PRO A 480 -14.92 6.81 -7.82
N GLU A 481 -14.68 8.03 -8.31
CA GLU A 481 -13.52 8.84 -7.97
C GLU A 481 -13.87 9.92 -6.94
N PRO A 482 -12.95 10.27 -6.02
CA PRO A 482 -13.14 11.40 -5.11
C PRO A 482 -12.92 12.73 -5.85
N ASP A 483 -13.89 13.15 -6.67
CA ASP A 483 -13.86 14.44 -7.39
C ASP A 483 -14.09 15.64 -6.45
N THR A 484 -13.92 16.86 -6.94
CA THR A 484 -14.08 18.08 -6.11
C THR A 484 -15.46 18.20 -5.46
N CYS A 485 -16.52 17.60 -6.04
CA CYS A 485 -17.84 17.54 -5.40
C CYS A 485 -17.78 16.70 -4.12
N HIS A 486 -17.16 15.52 -4.17
CA HIS A 486 -16.96 14.67 -3.00
C HIS A 486 -16.13 15.38 -1.92
N GLU A 487 -15.03 15.99 -2.32
CA GLU A 487 -14.13 16.65 -1.37
C GLU A 487 -14.80 17.83 -0.65
N LEU A 488 -15.40 18.74 -1.42
CA LEU A 488 -15.92 20.01 -0.91
C LEU A 488 -17.27 19.85 -0.22
N LEU A 489 -18.14 18.95 -0.70
CA LEU A 489 -19.46 18.74 -0.11
C LEU A 489 -19.46 17.62 0.93
N GLY A 490 -18.57 16.64 0.83
CA GLY A 490 -18.43 15.55 1.79
C GLY A 490 -17.55 15.93 2.99
N HIS A 491 -16.26 16.15 2.76
CA HIS A 491 -15.27 16.27 3.83
C HIS A 491 -15.22 17.64 4.51
N VAL A 492 -15.17 18.72 3.71
CA VAL A 492 -14.84 20.08 4.20
C VAL A 492 -15.74 20.55 5.36
N PRO A 493 -17.08 20.38 5.34
CA PRO A 493 -17.93 20.83 6.44
C PRO A 493 -17.57 20.21 7.80
N LEU A 494 -17.11 18.94 7.81
CA LEU A 494 -16.72 18.25 9.02
C LEU A 494 -15.28 18.53 9.43
N LEU A 495 -14.37 18.75 8.48
CA LEU A 495 -13.02 19.24 8.80
C LEU A 495 -13.04 20.63 9.48
N ALA A 496 -14.11 21.40 9.29
CA ALA A 496 -14.36 22.66 10.00
C ALA A 496 -14.94 22.50 11.43
N GLU A 497 -15.23 21.27 11.86
CA GLU A 497 -15.69 20.95 13.22
C GLU A 497 -14.52 20.48 14.10
N PRO A 498 -14.22 21.15 15.23
CA PRO A 498 -13.04 20.85 16.04
C PRO A 498 -12.92 19.39 16.52
N SER A 499 -14.02 18.76 16.95
CA SER A 499 -13.99 17.37 17.42
C SER A 499 -13.66 16.39 16.31
N PHE A 500 -14.19 16.63 15.10
CA PHE A 500 -13.93 15.80 13.94
C PHE A 500 -12.51 16.01 13.41
N ALA A 501 -12.03 17.26 13.34
CA ALA A 501 -10.64 17.56 12.99
C ALA A 501 -9.63 16.87 13.92
N GLN A 502 -9.89 16.86 15.23
CA GLN A 502 -9.06 16.13 16.19
C GLN A 502 -9.11 14.62 15.94
N PHE A 503 -10.30 14.08 15.69
CA PHE A 503 -10.49 12.67 15.35
C PHE A 503 -9.69 12.27 14.11
N SER A 504 -9.81 13.02 13.00
CA SER A 504 -9.05 12.75 11.77
C SER A 504 -7.54 12.87 11.98
N GLN A 505 -7.09 13.85 12.76
CA GLN A 505 -5.67 13.99 13.10
C GLN A 505 -5.14 12.81 13.91
N GLU A 506 -5.93 12.27 14.84
CA GLU A 506 -5.54 11.12 15.66
C GLU A 506 -5.28 9.88 14.80
N ILE A 507 -6.13 9.64 13.79
CA ILE A 507 -5.91 8.57 12.80
C ILE A 507 -4.58 8.79 12.08
N GLY A 508 -4.29 10.03 11.67
CA GLY A 508 -3.04 10.36 11.02
C GLY A 508 -1.82 10.14 11.92
N LEU A 509 -1.88 10.55 13.20
CA LEU A 509 -0.78 10.33 14.16
C LEU A 509 -0.55 8.84 14.45
N ALA A 510 -1.61 8.04 14.44
CA ALA A 510 -1.52 6.59 14.59
C ALA A 510 -0.81 5.91 13.41
N SER A 511 -0.87 6.50 12.19
CA SER A 511 -0.25 5.91 10.99
C SER A 511 1.26 6.12 10.91
N LEU A 512 1.79 7.16 11.56
CA LEU A 512 3.21 7.51 11.50
C LEU A 512 4.11 6.43 12.11
N GLY A 513 4.99 5.85 11.28
CA GLY A 513 5.90 4.77 11.67
C GLY A 513 5.20 3.43 11.94
N ALA A 514 3.92 3.28 11.62
CA ALA A 514 3.20 2.02 11.75
C ALA A 514 3.54 1.06 10.60
N SER A 515 3.50 -0.25 10.85
CA SER A 515 3.62 -1.29 9.81
C SER A 515 2.51 -1.18 8.74
N ASP A 516 2.73 -1.73 7.54
CA ASP A 516 1.72 -1.71 6.46
C ASP A 516 0.38 -2.34 6.87
N ASP A 517 0.40 -3.47 7.60
CA ASP A 517 -0.81 -4.10 8.15
C ASP A 517 -1.58 -3.16 9.09
N SER A 518 -0.87 -2.45 9.97
CA SER A 518 -1.50 -1.47 10.86
C SER A 518 -2.04 -0.26 10.11
N VAL A 519 -1.34 0.20 9.07
CA VAL A 519 -1.82 1.28 8.19
C VAL A 519 -3.09 0.85 7.46
N GLN A 520 -3.15 -0.39 6.96
CA GLN A 520 -4.34 -0.90 6.30
C GLN A 520 -5.54 -0.95 7.26
N LYS A 521 -5.33 -1.42 8.49
CA LYS A 521 -6.38 -1.41 9.54
C LYS A 521 -6.86 0.01 9.86
N LEU A 522 -5.95 0.98 9.94
CA LEU A 522 -6.29 2.40 10.12
C LEU A 522 -7.06 2.95 8.92
N ALA A 523 -6.68 2.58 7.70
CA ALA A 523 -7.36 2.98 6.48
C ALA A 523 -8.79 2.42 6.42
N THR A 524 -9.00 1.16 6.83
CA THR A 524 -10.34 0.58 6.97
C THR A 524 -11.17 1.31 8.02
N CYS A 525 -10.58 1.64 9.19
CA CYS A 525 -11.27 2.46 10.18
C CYS A 525 -11.60 3.86 9.66
N TYR A 526 -10.70 4.49 8.89
CA TYR A 526 -10.94 5.76 8.23
C TYR A 526 -12.12 5.65 7.26
N PHE A 527 -12.12 4.64 6.41
CA PHE A 527 -13.19 4.38 5.44
C PHE A 527 -14.56 4.23 6.12
N PHE A 528 -14.68 3.36 7.13
CA PHE A 528 -15.96 3.17 7.83
C PHE A 528 -16.33 4.27 8.83
N THR A 529 -15.52 5.32 8.95
CA THR A 529 -15.85 6.50 9.76
C THR A 529 -15.90 7.76 8.91
N VAL A 530 -14.76 8.25 8.45
CA VAL A 530 -14.65 9.50 7.69
C VAL A 530 -15.35 9.41 6.33
N GLU A 531 -15.34 8.25 5.65
CA GLU A 531 -16.00 8.08 4.34
C GLU A 531 -17.48 7.64 4.46
N PHE A 532 -17.77 6.64 5.29
CA PHE A 532 -19.09 6.00 5.34
C PHE A 532 -19.69 5.92 6.76
N GLY A 533 -19.24 6.79 7.66
CA GLY A 533 -19.70 6.78 9.05
C GLY A 533 -21.10 7.36 9.27
N LEU A 534 -21.81 6.74 10.22
CA LEU A 534 -23.10 7.17 10.72
C LEU A 534 -23.00 7.60 12.19
N CYS A 535 -23.86 8.51 12.62
CA CYS A 535 -24.00 8.87 14.02
C CYS A 535 -25.46 8.84 14.47
N LYS A 536 -25.66 8.72 15.78
CA LYS A 536 -27.00 8.76 16.39
C LYS A 536 -27.22 10.10 17.08
N GLN A 537 -28.20 10.87 16.62
CA GLN A 537 -28.57 12.16 17.19
C GLN A 537 -30.06 12.17 17.51
N GLU A 538 -30.42 12.42 18.77
CA GLU A 538 -31.81 12.46 19.23
C GLU A 538 -32.59 11.18 18.88
N GLY A 539 -31.93 10.03 18.98
CA GLY A 539 -32.50 8.72 18.65
C GLY A 539 -32.60 8.40 17.15
N LYS A 540 -32.23 9.34 16.25
CA LYS A 540 -32.27 9.16 14.80
C LYS A 540 -30.86 8.97 14.24
N LEU A 541 -30.75 8.16 13.18
CA LEU A 541 -29.52 7.99 12.43
C LEU A 541 -29.28 9.20 11.52
N ARG A 542 -28.01 9.61 11.43
CA ARG A 542 -27.53 10.71 10.61
C ARG A 542 -26.20 10.35 9.96
N ALA A 543 -25.98 10.81 8.75
CA ALA A 543 -24.72 10.62 8.04
C ALA A 543 -23.71 11.71 8.40
N TYR A 544 -22.47 11.30 8.57
CA TYR A 544 -21.31 12.19 8.60
C TYR A 544 -20.19 11.72 7.65
N GLY A 545 -20.24 10.48 7.15
CA GLY A 545 -19.31 10.02 6.14
C GLY A 545 -19.35 10.86 4.86
N ALA A 546 -18.19 11.26 4.34
CA ALA A 546 -18.07 12.07 3.13
C ALA A 546 -18.60 11.37 1.87
N GLY A 547 -18.34 10.08 1.70
CA GLY A 547 -18.93 9.24 0.65
C GLY A 547 -20.46 9.26 0.68
N LEU A 548 -21.06 9.18 1.88
CA LEU A 548 -22.51 9.32 2.04
C LEU A 548 -22.99 10.73 1.71
N LEU A 549 -22.31 11.76 2.23
CA LEU A 549 -22.72 13.15 2.05
C LEU A 549 -22.48 13.69 0.64
N SER A 550 -21.80 12.94 -0.23
CA SER A 550 -21.56 13.30 -1.62
C SER A 550 -22.22 12.36 -2.64
N SER A 551 -22.89 11.30 -2.16
CA SER A 551 -23.61 10.31 -2.98
C SER A 551 -25.10 10.31 -2.66
N ILE A 552 -25.91 10.79 -3.60
CA ILE A 552 -27.37 10.92 -3.43
C ILE A 552 -28.04 9.56 -3.17
N SER A 553 -27.66 8.57 -3.97
CA SER A 553 -28.26 7.23 -3.92
C SER A 553 -27.85 6.48 -2.65
N GLU A 554 -26.58 6.58 -2.28
CA GLU A 554 -26.07 5.87 -1.11
C GLU A 554 -26.52 6.52 0.20
N LEU A 555 -26.62 7.85 0.26
CA LEU A 555 -27.17 8.55 1.42
C LEU A 555 -28.61 8.09 1.75
N LYS A 556 -29.43 7.94 0.72
CA LYS A 556 -30.80 7.43 0.86
C LYS A 556 -30.80 5.96 1.28
N HIS A 557 -29.93 5.15 0.69
CA HIS A 557 -29.82 3.73 1.00
C HIS A 557 -29.42 3.50 2.46
N ALA A 558 -28.33 4.12 2.92
CA ALA A 558 -27.78 3.97 4.26
C ALA A 558 -28.78 4.36 5.37
N LEU A 559 -29.69 5.31 5.08
CA LEU A 559 -30.71 5.77 6.03
C LEU A 559 -32.13 5.25 5.75
N SER A 560 -32.28 4.31 4.80
CA SER A 560 -33.59 3.73 4.43
C SER A 560 -34.19 2.80 5.49
N GLY A 561 -33.36 2.29 6.41
CA GLY A 561 -33.71 1.25 7.37
C GLY A 561 -33.46 -0.19 6.86
N ASN A 562 -33.15 -0.36 5.58
CA ASN A 562 -32.81 -1.66 4.98
C ASN A 562 -31.30 -1.98 5.04
N ALA A 563 -30.47 -0.97 5.26
CA ALA A 563 -29.03 -1.13 5.36
C ALA A 563 -28.63 -1.81 6.69
N ARG A 564 -27.60 -2.65 6.64
CA ARG A 564 -27.04 -3.28 7.85
C ARG A 564 -26.20 -2.24 8.60
N ILE A 565 -26.51 -2.04 9.88
CA ILE A 565 -25.81 -1.05 10.72
C ILE A 565 -25.25 -1.74 11.96
N MET A 566 -23.97 -1.51 12.24
CA MET A 566 -23.26 -2.06 13.39
C MET A 566 -22.64 -0.96 14.26
N PRO A 567 -22.51 -1.13 15.59
CA PRO A 567 -21.77 -0.20 16.41
C PRO A 567 -20.30 -0.13 15.98
N PHE A 568 -19.75 1.08 15.91
CA PHE A 568 -18.34 1.28 15.59
C PHE A 568 -17.45 0.70 16.70
N ASP A 569 -16.63 -0.29 16.35
CA ASP A 569 -15.56 -0.84 17.17
C ASP A 569 -14.34 -1.03 16.26
N PRO A 570 -13.26 -0.24 16.42
CA PRO A 570 -12.08 -0.32 15.57
C PRO A 570 -11.50 -1.73 15.42
N LYS A 571 -11.60 -2.60 16.44
CA LYS A 571 -11.09 -3.98 16.38
C LYS A 571 -11.89 -4.89 15.45
N ILE A 572 -13.18 -4.61 15.32
CA ILE A 572 -14.11 -5.31 14.44
C ILE A 572 -14.09 -4.64 13.07
N THR A 573 -14.28 -3.32 13.04
CA THR A 573 -14.34 -2.50 11.83
C THR A 573 -13.07 -2.63 10.99
N SER A 574 -11.87 -2.68 11.59
CA SER A 574 -10.61 -2.80 10.82
C SER A 574 -10.45 -4.09 10.03
N LYS A 575 -11.32 -5.09 10.24
CA LYS A 575 -11.33 -6.36 9.49
C LYS A 575 -12.40 -6.38 8.39
N GLN A 576 -13.23 -5.35 8.31
CA GLN A 576 -14.28 -5.26 7.31
C GLN A 576 -13.70 -4.93 5.94
N GLU A 577 -14.16 -5.63 4.90
CA GLU A 577 -13.80 -5.34 3.52
C GLU A 577 -14.41 -4.00 3.07
N CYS A 578 -13.61 -3.17 2.40
CA CYS A 578 -14.04 -1.87 1.87
C CYS A 578 -14.49 -2.04 0.42
N ILE A 579 -15.76 -1.81 0.14
CA ILE A 579 -16.30 -1.95 -1.21
C ILE A 579 -16.27 -0.57 -1.88
N ILE A 580 -15.56 -0.42 -2.98
CA ILE A 580 -15.37 0.90 -3.64
C ILE A 580 -16.24 1.10 -4.88
N THR A 581 -16.86 0.04 -5.41
CA THR A 581 -17.60 0.05 -6.68
C THR A 581 -19.13 -0.01 -6.51
N THR A 582 -19.62 -0.39 -5.34
CA THR A 582 -21.05 -0.50 -5.01
C THR A 582 -21.34 0.06 -3.62
N PHE A 583 -22.62 0.11 -3.23
CA PHE A 583 -23.00 0.47 -1.86
C PHE A 583 -22.37 -0.49 -0.83
N GLN A 584 -22.11 0.02 0.37
CA GLN A 584 -21.55 -0.78 1.45
C GLN A 584 -22.55 -1.82 1.96
N ASP A 585 -22.07 -3.04 2.20
CA ASP A 585 -22.87 -4.10 2.83
C ASP A 585 -23.17 -3.81 4.31
N VAL A 586 -22.34 -2.99 4.96
CA VAL A 586 -22.47 -2.62 6.37
C VAL A 586 -21.97 -1.20 6.61
N TYR A 587 -22.70 -0.46 7.42
CA TYR A 587 -22.31 0.86 7.92
C TYR A 587 -22.06 0.81 9.42
N PHE A 588 -21.15 1.65 9.91
CA PHE A 588 -20.82 1.73 11.33
C PHE A 588 -21.36 3.00 11.96
N VAL A 589 -22.00 2.86 13.12
CA VAL A 589 -22.59 3.96 13.87
C VAL A 589 -21.82 4.25 15.16
N SER A 590 -21.55 5.53 15.43
CA SER A 590 -21.04 6.02 16.72
C SER A 590 -22.09 6.91 17.42
N ASP A 591 -22.13 6.93 18.75
CA ASP A 591 -23.04 7.83 19.48
C ASP A 591 -22.55 9.28 19.41
N SER A 592 -21.23 9.48 19.32
CA SER A 592 -20.62 10.80 19.12
C SER A 592 -19.23 10.73 18.50
N PHE A 593 -18.74 11.87 17.97
CA PHE A 593 -17.35 11.99 17.50
C PHE A 593 -16.34 11.81 18.63
N GLU A 594 -16.70 12.20 19.86
CA GLU A 594 -15.84 12.02 21.03
C GLU A 594 -15.65 10.53 21.35
N GLU A 595 -16.73 9.75 21.28
CA GLU A 595 -16.67 8.30 21.46
C GLU A 595 -15.80 7.65 20.38
N ALA A 596 -16.00 7.99 19.10
CA ALA A 596 -15.19 7.48 18.00
C ALA A 596 -13.69 7.82 18.19
N LYS A 597 -13.39 9.04 18.65
CA LYS A 597 -12.03 9.49 18.97
C LYS A 597 -11.41 8.70 20.11
N VAL A 598 -12.13 8.49 21.21
CA VAL A 598 -11.64 7.68 22.34
C VAL A 598 -11.38 6.24 21.88
N LYS A 599 -12.30 5.63 21.13
CA LYS A 599 -12.13 4.27 20.58
C LYS A 599 -10.91 4.18 19.67
N MET A 600 -10.71 5.15 18.78
CA MET A 600 -9.53 5.18 17.90
C MET A 600 -8.23 5.41 18.67
N ARG A 601 -8.22 6.20 19.74
CA ARG A 601 -7.04 6.34 20.62
C ARG A 601 -6.67 5.01 21.28
N GLU A 602 -7.65 4.31 21.84
CA GLU A 602 -7.40 3.00 22.44
C GLU A 602 -6.94 1.98 21.39
N PHE A 603 -7.48 2.06 20.16
CA PHE A 603 -7.00 1.25 19.05
C PHE A 603 -5.57 1.60 18.63
N ALA A 604 -5.22 2.88 18.55
CA ALA A 604 -3.88 3.35 18.19
C ALA A 604 -2.81 2.87 19.20
N LYS A 605 -3.15 2.72 20.49
CA LYS A 605 -2.26 2.13 21.49
C LYS A 605 -1.91 0.66 21.21
N THR A 606 -2.73 -0.05 20.43
CA THR A 606 -2.46 -1.44 20.04
C THR A 606 -1.47 -1.56 18.88
N ILE A 607 -1.17 -0.44 18.20
CA ILE A 607 -0.22 -0.39 17.10
C ILE A 607 1.20 -0.47 17.67
N LYS A 608 1.93 -1.51 17.30
CA LYS A 608 3.32 -1.71 17.72
C LYS A 608 4.25 -0.76 16.96
N ARG A 609 4.94 0.10 17.69
CA ARG A 609 6.07 0.93 17.21
C ARG A 609 7.02 1.24 18.38
N PRO A 610 8.32 1.45 18.14
CA PRO A 610 9.31 1.61 19.22
C PRO A 610 9.29 2.99 19.90
N PHE A 611 8.36 3.87 19.53
CA PHE A 611 8.22 5.21 20.06
C PHE A 611 6.76 5.68 20.00
N THR A 612 6.45 6.76 20.69
CA THR A 612 5.21 7.52 20.49
C THR A 612 5.50 8.81 19.72
N VAL A 613 4.48 9.35 19.05
CA VAL A 613 4.59 10.62 18.33
C VAL A 613 3.65 11.67 18.92
N ARG A 614 4.06 12.93 18.87
CA ARG A 614 3.23 14.09 19.25
C ARG A 614 3.32 15.13 18.15
N TYR A 615 2.20 15.72 17.77
CA TYR A 615 2.19 16.87 16.87
C TYR A 615 2.44 18.16 17.63
N ASN A 616 3.40 18.96 17.16
CA ASN A 616 3.67 20.29 17.64
C ASN A 616 3.07 21.32 16.66
N PRO A 617 1.98 22.02 17.03
CA PRO A 617 1.31 22.96 16.14
C PRO A 617 2.10 24.25 15.88
N TYR A 618 3.04 24.62 16.77
CA TYR A 618 3.82 25.85 16.63
C TYR A 618 4.91 25.70 15.55
N THR A 619 5.59 24.56 15.54
CA THR A 619 6.64 24.23 14.57
C THR A 619 6.12 23.45 13.37
N GLN A 620 4.85 23.04 13.40
CA GLN A 620 4.20 22.18 12.40
C GLN A 620 5.00 20.90 12.13
N SER A 621 5.51 20.29 13.21
CA SER A 621 6.37 19.10 13.19
C SER A 621 5.84 17.99 14.07
N VAL A 622 6.36 16.79 13.85
CA VAL A 622 6.10 15.61 14.68
C VAL A 622 7.32 15.35 15.55
N ASP A 623 7.09 15.43 16.87
CA ASP A 623 8.08 15.10 17.88
C ASP A 623 8.02 13.60 18.16
N VAL A 624 9.18 12.94 18.05
CA VAL A 624 9.33 11.50 18.31
C VAL A 624 9.74 11.32 19.77
N LEU A 625 8.84 10.76 20.57
CA LEU A 625 9.02 10.50 21.98
C LEU A 625 9.52 9.06 22.17
N LYS A 626 10.84 8.91 22.32
CA LYS A 626 11.53 7.61 22.38
C LYS A 626 12.42 7.43 23.61
N ASP A 627 12.70 8.52 24.33
CA ASP A 627 13.66 8.56 25.43
C ASP A 627 13.22 9.55 26.52
N THR A 628 13.84 9.45 27.71
CA THR A 628 13.51 10.33 28.84
C THR A 628 13.65 11.83 28.52
N PRO A 629 14.69 12.29 27.80
CA PRO A 629 14.81 13.70 27.42
C PRO A 629 13.65 14.22 26.57
N SER A 630 13.25 13.48 25.53
CA SER A 630 12.12 13.88 24.67
C SER A 630 10.80 13.94 25.46
N ILE A 631 10.58 13.00 26.40
CA ILE A 631 9.41 13.01 27.28
C ILE A 631 9.45 14.19 28.26
N ASN A 632 10.60 14.47 28.87
CA ASN A 632 10.75 15.59 29.82
C ASN A 632 10.44 16.94 29.18
N SER A 633 10.83 17.15 27.92
CA SER A 633 10.48 18.38 27.18
C SER A 633 8.97 18.60 27.11
N VAL A 634 8.20 17.53 26.86
CA VAL A 634 6.73 17.59 26.81
C VAL A 634 6.13 17.84 28.19
N VAL A 635 6.71 17.27 29.24
CA VAL A 635 6.24 17.46 30.63
C VAL A 635 6.41 18.91 31.08
N GLU A 636 7.54 19.56 30.74
CA GLU A 636 7.75 20.97 31.07
C GLU A 636 6.78 21.90 30.33
N GLU A 637 6.45 21.59 29.07
CA GLU A 637 5.40 22.33 28.34
C GLU A 637 4.02 22.17 29.00
N LEU A 638 3.65 20.94 29.37
CA LEU A 638 2.37 20.68 30.06
C LEU A 638 2.28 21.38 31.41
N ARG A 639 3.40 21.49 32.12
CA ARG A 639 3.47 22.23 33.39
C ARG A 639 3.12 23.70 33.18
N HIS A 640 3.62 24.33 32.12
CA HIS A 640 3.29 25.72 31.81
C HIS A 640 1.79 25.91 31.54
N GLU A 641 1.17 25.00 30.80
CA GLU A 641 -0.28 25.02 30.55
C GLU A 641 -1.09 24.84 31.84
N LEU A 642 -0.66 23.94 32.73
CA LEU A 642 -1.28 23.74 34.05
C LEU A 642 -1.14 24.97 34.96
N ASP A 643 -0.01 25.67 34.90
CA ASP A 643 0.20 26.92 35.65
C ASP A 643 -0.77 28.02 35.17
N ILE A 644 -1.04 28.11 33.86
CA ILE A 644 -2.04 29.04 33.30
C ILE A 644 -3.44 28.70 33.80
N VAL A 645 -3.83 27.42 33.80
CA VAL A 645 -5.12 26.97 34.35
C VAL A 645 -5.20 27.27 35.85
N GLY A 646 -4.10 27.06 36.58
CA GLY A 646 -3.99 27.38 38.00
C GLY A 646 -4.21 28.88 38.29
N ASP A 647 -3.59 29.77 37.52
CA ASP A 647 -3.80 31.23 37.64
C ASP A 647 -5.25 31.60 37.31
N ALA A 648 -5.82 31.03 36.25
CA ALA A 648 -7.21 31.27 35.87
C ALA A 648 -8.20 30.85 36.99
N LEU A 649 -8.00 29.67 37.59
CA LEU A 649 -8.80 29.20 38.72
C LEU A 649 -8.62 30.09 39.95
N SER A 650 -7.40 30.54 40.25
CA SER A 650 -7.11 31.45 41.36
C SER A 650 -7.86 32.78 41.20
N ARG A 651 -7.90 33.34 39.98
CA ARG A 651 -8.64 34.56 39.67
C ARG A 651 -10.16 34.37 39.79
N LEU A 652 -10.68 33.23 39.32
CA LEU A 652 -12.09 32.86 39.47
C LEU A 652 -12.50 32.75 40.94
N ASN A 653 -11.71 32.08 41.77
CA ASN A 653 -11.98 31.97 43.21
C ASN A 653 -11.99 33.35 43.89
N LYS A 654 -11.04 34.23 43.57
CA LYS A 654 -11.03 35.62 44.06
C LYS A 654 -12.26 36.43 43.62
N GLN A 655 -12.80 36.18 42.43
CA GLN A 655 -14.03 36.83 41.95
C GLN A 655 -15.30 36.26 42.58
N LEU A 656 -15.33 34.96 42.85
CA LEU A 656 -16.47 34.25 43.43
C LEU A 656 -16.50 34.32 44.97
N GLY A 657 -15.44 34.82 45.61
CA GLY A 657 -15.36 34.99 47.07
C GLY A 657 -15.21 33.69 47.84
N VAL A 658 -14.70 32.63 47.19
CA VAL A 658 -14.39 31.32 47.80
C VAL A 658 -12.92 31.21 48.14
#